data_AF-A0A422N3K3-F1
#
_entry.id   AF-A0A422N3K3-F1
#
_cell.length_a   1.000
_cell.length_b   1.000
_cell.length_c   1.000
_cell.angle_alpha   90.00
_cell.angle_beta   90.00
_cell.angle_gamma   90.00
#
_symmetry.space_group_name_H-M   'P 1'
#
loop_
_entity.id
_entity.type
_entity.pdbx_description
1 polymer ?
#
loop_
_entity_poly.entity_id
_entity_poly.type
_entity_poly.pdbx_seq_one_letter_code
_entity_poly.pdbx_strand_id
1 'polypeptide(L)'
;MRARRVVVALPPHVQRSSRLQQRFYTPIWQPDPAVNHVAPLRESDETRTLWSSSVPIANVGDAVSAWIRFGNDPVLHTALPVIHAGRHVRTMATNISSSSLSLPRSTSPFAYVEDYMGTNMVFGSPEHVKDSAAVWASYFERRYLGQLRQSRRTAANHMGLVNVPEVFTDEADRPDTKWSQDTVFREYAYMAERFLKEKVSNLEQFEQALKQAQPAEYLAFHDALQQQAPSLIPLPSPSVWHYEGPRRTQWAERFVLLSHAAQQFFLDLLAPDVKKMGNAPEKVLQRVAAVFAEVAKILLQRYRRCLNGREWSALSPDEKDNFCMREVARWAQQVEAGEFDPPLEGDGDIPSAEWEIEHDAIMQLMTTTIEGLSFSALDFWTHTIRCEEVETEHIHTERRVRAISAAARKAMYDATPYEAVLQGFVDAVARGQLDMAAAGFKPRINDIWCQLHYAKFGAPTMTQHTTTASRQLHFFHAGSLKEVAATATLYYATKPLSSSLDYASPYKFRRSLVGLFSTYGVEMAYAIQRPLLLSAANLAKAEDLIRSVVKNAARPFGERRRAKIEQLRADHQRLATPVQGVMVSAVVSELLEGGADVSGAAEAKEPQEAVTIWPLGARRAVLYDWPTPHLEALKKKVAAAGSAMTAQCVKEIQEIKRHAFVEVSLWRRVTTQEAERQRGLVEEETFQVAEAVRSIPSLAQVQKYATSLYHRIEDAVPASAAINTQVEKERAEMDSSWEFVVMLDDRAVLNVNQRAELYLPYTDAKGVPFPQGEYRVRVRGFDMDMNPTLNPALCSEAFSKSFHVFDAVPQLVQQFFGTVKPSTSEVSHISSSQFVSFCAFLREAGLDVPVRCEFEVGQVLNTEGNVFMEYFLDLLRGDRFHQSCAQAGLTEMQRAIEPSCRAHWEVHHPGANEAEWAEARRCVLDRAMEKEREWWFPNEMLDVTSMSAGSTNSLTPQMYPAAVRYGRELCTVLPAEGQFDNHHGLTATCVVDGTGAGESIIFSANHSSDTISIDEALSVAKGALRNAHDRHNTLSAFRLGPLLKQAQVLLFCGVNGMEFGGKYARTYAYAFEKAKKELAATFVSGREVPGVDEDGVERVSDKEGVDRFASSTHPEQRKTQFVPRRGPGGAPIDDPTADQKSEWGR
;
A
#
# COMPACT_ATOMS: atom_id res chain seq x y z
N MET A 1 -47.04 -53.08 7.45
CA MET A 1 -46.71 -53.84 6.23
C MET A 1 -46.42 -52.89 5.08
N ARG A 2 -45.17 -52.83 4.61
CA ARG A 2 -44.73 -52.55 3.23
C ARG A 2 -43.19 -52.63 3.19
N ALA A 3 -42.69 -53.23 2.12
CA ALA A 3 -41.40 -53.90 1.92
C ALA A 3 -40.12 -53.25 2.51
N ARG A 4 -39.36 -54.05 3.29
CA ARG A 4 -37.92 -53.87 3.53
C ARG A 4 -37.17 -54.10 2.22
N ARG A 5 -36.44 -53.10 1.71
CA ARG A 5 -35.37 -53.32 0.72
C ARG A 5 -34.04 -53.44 1.47
N VAL A 6 -33.55 -54.67 1.54
CA VAL A 6 -32.18 -55.01 1.92
C VAL A 6 -31.27 -54.51 0.79
N VAL A 7 -30.39 -53.56 1.09
CA VAL A 7 -29.27 -53.22 0.20
C VAL A 7 -28.12 -54.15 0.60
N VAL A 8 -27.92 -55.19 -0.21
CA VAL A 8 -26.76 -56.09 -0.10
C VAL A 8 -25.54 -55.32 -0.58
N ALA A 9 -24.53 -55.19 0.29
CA ALA A 9 -23.20 -54.73 -0.09
C ALA A 9 -22.58 -55.74 -1.07
N LEU A 10 -22.20 -55.27 -2.26
CA LEU A 10 -21.44 -56.07 -3.22
C LEU A 10 -19.94 -56.08 -2.82
N PRO A 11 -19.25 -57.23 -2.91
CA PRO A 11 -17.80 -57.35 -2.67
C PRO A 11 -16.97 -56.74 -3.83
N PRO A 12 -15.66 -56.48 -3.62
CA PRO A 12 -14.79 -55.85 -4.60
C PRO A 12 -14.56 -56.77 -5.81
N HIS A 13 -14.25 -56.13 -6.94
CA HIS A 13 -14.07 -56.69 -8.28
C HIS A 13 -13.37 -58.07 -8.32
N VAL A 14 -14.18 -59.13 -8.47
CA VAL A 14 -13.84 -60.18 -9.43
C VAL A 14 -14.14 -59.59 -10.80
N GLN A 15 -13.14 -59.55 -11.68
CA GLN A 15 -13.32 -59.30 -13.11
C GLN A 15 -14.31 -60.32 -13.67
N ARG A 16 -15.60 -60.01 -13.59
CA ARG A 16 -16.58 -60.55 -14.52
C ARG A 16 -16.41 -59.75 -15.80
N SER A 17 -15.67 -60.33 -16.74
CA SER A 17 -15.77 -59.92 -18.13
C SER A 17 -17.25 -59.96 -18.50
N SER A 18 -17.85 -58.78 -18.63
CA SER A 18 -19.03 -58.65 -19.46
C SER A 18 -18.59 -59.17 -20.82
N ARG A 19 -19.20 -60.26 -21.28
CA ARG A 19 -19.17 -60.68 -22.68
C ARG A 19 -19.81 -59.57 -23.52
N LEU A 20 -19.07 -58.47 -23.71
CA LEU A 20 -19.14 -57.70 -24.94
C LEU A 20 -18.81 -58.70 -26.03
N GLN A 21 -19.63 -58.76 -27.06
CA GLN A 21 -19.29 -59.42 -28.31
C GLN A 21 -18.03 -58.74 -28.86
N GLN A 22 -16.85 -59.16 -28.37
CA GLN A 22 -15.58 -58.86 -29.00
C GLN A 22 -15.66 -59.48 -30.38
N ARG A 23 -15.80 -58.64 -31.39
CA ARG A 23 -15.52 -59.06 -32.76
C ARG A 23 -14.09 -59.60 -32.75
N PHE A 24 -13.87 -60.75 -33.40
CA PHE A 24 -12.63 -61.53 -33.34
C PHE A 24 -11.33 -60.78 -33.72
N TYR A 25 -11.41 -59.54 -34.19
CA TYR A 25 -10.25 -58.72 -34.61
C TYR A 25 -9.90 -57.54 -33.68
N THR A 26 -10.63 -57.29 -32.57
CA THR A 26 -10.33 -56.20 -31.62
C THR A 26 -10.06 -56.71 -30.19
N PRO A 27 -9.09 -56.13 -29.46
CA PRO A 27 -8.28 -54.96 -29.84
C PRO A 27 -7.19 -55.31 -30.88
N ILE A 28 -6.85 -54.36 -31.77
CA ILE A 28 -5.85 -54.55 -32.84
C ILE A 28 -4.42 -54.56 -32.25
N TRP A 29 -4.19 -53.79 -31.18
CA TRP A 29 -2.94 -53.74 -30.40
C TRP A 29 -3.25 -53.67 -28.89
N GLN A 30 -2.23 -53.87 -28.05
CA GLN A 30 -2.41 -53.76 -26.59
C GLN A 30 -2.77 -52.32 -26.20
N PRO A 31 -3.75 -52.12 -25.30
CA PRO A 31 -4.02 -50.80 -24.73
C PRO A 31 -2.78 -50.21 -24.08
N ASP A 32 -2.67 -48.88 -24.10
CA ASP A 32 -1.58 -48.17 -23.45
C ASP A 32 -1.46 -48.55 -21.96
N PRO A 33 -0.24 -48.62 -21.41
CA PRO A 33 -0.05 -48.87 -19.99
C PRO A 33 -0.73 -47.78 -19.13
N ALA A 34 -1.06 -48.09 -17.89
CA ALA A 34 -1.72 -47.18 -16.93
C ALA A 34 -0.77 -46.08 -16.41
N VAL A 35 -0.15 -45.31 -17.30
CA VAL A 35 0.79 -44.24 -17.00
C VAL A 35 0.02 -42.99 -16.55
N ASN A 36 0.41 -42.42 -15.42
CA ASN A 36 -0.13 -41.14 -14.97
C ASN A 36 0.68 -39.99 -15.58
N HIS A 37 0.15 -39.36 -16.62
CA HIS A 37 0.80 -38.24 -17.30
C HIS A 37 0.74 -36.91 -16.52
N VAL A 38 -0.09 -36.80 -15.49
CA VAL A 38 -0.25 -35.56 -14.69
C VAL A 38 0.79 -35.48 -13.56
N ALA A 39 1.13 -36.62 -12.95
CA ALA A 39 2.04 -36.66 -11.80
C ALA A 39 3.44 -36.06 -12.07
N PRO A 40 4.12 -36.35 -13.19
CA PRO A 40 5.44 -35.76 -13.46
C PRO A 40 5.41 -34.24 -13.63
N LEU A 41 4.35 -33.70 -14.23
CA LEU A 41 4.18 -32.26 -14.45
C LEU A 41 4.04 -31.52 -13.12
N ARG A 42 3.14 -31.99 -12.25
CA ARG A 42 2.93 -31.36 -10.94
C ARG A 42 4.11 -31.56 -10.00
N GLU A 43 4.81 -32.70 -10.04
CA GLU A 43 6.02 -32.92 -9.25
C GLU A 43 7.14 -31.93 -9.63
N SER A 44 7.31 -31.66 -10.93
CA SER A 44 8.25 -30.64 -11.41
C SER A 44 7.87 -29.24 -10.93
N ASP A 45 6.58 -28.91 -10.90
CA ASP A 45 6.11 -27.61 -10.42
C ASP A 45 6.22 -27.50 -8.88
N GLU A 46 5.89 -28.56 -8.14
CA GLU A 46 5.96 -28.64 -6.67
C GLU A 46 7.41 -28.48 -6.16
N THR A 47 8.36 -29.19 -6.78
CA THR A 47 9.79 -29.11 -6.44
C THR A 47 10.44 -27.78 -6.82
N ARG A 48 9.94 -27.10 -7.85
CA ARG A 48 10.40 -25.76 -8.24
C ARG A 48 9.83 -24.65 -7.34
N THR A 49 8.57 -24.76 -6.94
CA THR A 49 7.84 -23.64 -6.33
C THR A 49 8.11 -23.48 -4.83
N LEU A 50 8.00 -24.57 -4.05
CA LEU A 50 8.17 -24.55 -2.58
C LEU A 50 7.46 -23.36 -1.92
N TRP A 51 8.06 -22.70 -0.92
CA TRP A 51 7.51 -21.47 -0.33
C TRP A 51 8.12 -20.23 -0.99
N SER A 52 7.37 -19.13 -1.03
CA SER A 52 7.95 -17.84 -1.37
C SER A 52 8.71 -17.26 -0.17
N SER A 53 10.02 -17.10 -0.32
CA SER A 53 10.84 -16.28 0.58
C SER A 53 10.67 -14.77 0.30
N SER A 54 10.22 -14.41 -0.91
CA SER A 54 10.22 -13.04 -1.41
C SER A 54 8.83 -12.44 -1.48
N VAL A 55 8.67 -11.36 -0.74
CA VAL A 55 7.68 -10.32 -1.03
C VAL A 55 8.10 -9.66 -2.36
N PRO A 56 7.20 -9.44 -3.34
CA PRO A 56 7.56 -8.93 -4.66
C PRO A 56 8.47 -7.69 -4.62
N ILE A 57 8.24 -6.82 -3.63
CA ILE A 57 9.11 -5.70 -3.29
C ILE A 57 9.50 -5.84 -1.82
N ALA A 58 10.63 -6.52 -1.57
CA ALA A 58 11.00 -7.00 -0.24
C ALA A 58 11.47 -5.89 0.72
N ASN A 59 12.12 -4.84 0.19
CA ASN A 59 12.68 -3.76 0.99
C ASN A 59 12.47 -2.39 0.30
N VAL A 60 12.79 -1.31 1.02
CA VAL A 60 12.61 0.07 0.56
C VAL A 60 13.55 0.43 -0.61
N GLY A 61 14.75 -0.16 -0.69
CA GLY A 61 15.68 0.08 -1.81
C GLY A 61 15.14 -0.45 -3.13
N ASP A 62 14.60 -1.67 -3.11
CA ASP A 62 13.90 -2.27 -4.25
C ASP A 62 12.62 -1.48 -4.59
N ALA A 63 11.93 -0.97 -3.57
CA ALA A 63 10.73 -0.15 -3.74
C ALA A 63 11.01 1.19 -4.44
N VAL A 64 12.13 1.86 -4.13
CA VAL A 64 12.56 3.07 -4.87
C VAL A 64 12.74 2.75 -6.36
N SER A 65 13.40 1.63 -6.67
CA SER A 65 13.63 1.21 -8.06
C SER A 65 12.33 0.84 -8.77
N ALA A 66 11.43 0.13 -8.10
CA ALA A 66 10.11 -0.24 -8.63
C ALA A 66 9.22 0.99 -8.85
N TRP A 67 9.20 1.93 -7.91
CA TRP A 67 8.41 3.16 -7.99
C TRP A 67 8.82 4.02 -9.20
N ILE A 68 10.12 4.14 -9.46
CA ILE A 68 10.65 4.81 -10.67
C ILE A 68 10.25 4.02 -11.93
N ARG A 69 10.37 2.69 -11.91
CA ARG A 69 10.01 1.82 -13.04
C ARG A 69 8.53 1.85 -13.40
N PHE A 70 7.66 2.17 -12.45
CA PHE A 70 6.23 2.41 -12.71
C PHE A 70 5.97 3.69 -13.52
N GLY A 71 7.01 4.44 -13.88
CA GLY A 71 6.92 5.65 -14.68
C GLY A 71 6.81 6.92 -13.84
N ASN A 72 7.01 6.84 -12.52
CA ASN A 72 6.98 8.01 -11.66
C ASN A 72 8.30 8.77 -11.72
N ASP A 73 8.20 10.07 -11.96
CA ASP A 73 9.31 11.01 -11.83
C ASP A 73 9.46 11.47 -10.36
N PRO A 74 10.67 11.38 -9.76
CA PRO A 74 10.93 11.76 -8.37
C PRO A 74 10.52 13.19 -8.00
N VAL A 75 10.67 14.15 -8.91
CA VAL A 75 10.37 15.57 -8.65
C VAL A 75 8.90 15.86 -8.90
N LEU A 76 8.38 15.45 -10.05
CA LEU A 76 7.03 15.82 -10.48
C LEU A 76 5.94 15.05 -9.72
N HIS A 77 6.09 13.73 -9.56
CA HIS A 77 5.02 12.89 -9.01
C HIS A 77 4.95 12.91 -7.47
N THR A 78 5.99 13.43 -6.81
CA THR A 78 5.99 13.68 -5.36
C THR A 78 5.55 15.11 -4.99
N ALA A 79 5.48 16.02 -5.97
CA ALA A 79 4.97 17.38 -5.81
C ALA A 79 3.43 17.45 -5.84
N LEU A 80 2.76 16.44 -6.41
CA LEU A 80 1.30 16.39 -6.55
C LEU A 80 0.57 16.60 -5.21
N PRO A 81 -0.49 17.42 -5.17
CA PRO A 81 -1.27 17.63 -3.96
C PRO A 81 -2.12 16.40 -3.61
N VAL A 82 -2.38 16.18 -2.32
CA VAL A 82 -3.24 15.09 -1.84
C VAL A 82 -4.70 15.53 -1.87
N ILE A 83 -5.58 14.68 -2.38
CA ILE A 83 -7.03 14.93 -2.46
C ILE A 83 -7.78 13.92 -1.59
N HIS A 84 -8.70 14.41 -0.76
CA HIS A 84 -9.61 13.58 0.02
C HIS A 84 -11.03 14.17 -0.02
N ALA A 85 -12.01 13.35 -0.41
CA ALA A 85 -13.41 13.75 -0.53
C ALA A 85 -13.64 15.05 -1.35
N GLY A 86 -12.91 15.19 -2.47
CA GLY A 86 -12.97 16.36 -3.34
C GLY A 86 -12.28 17.62 -2.78
N ARG A 87 -11.61 17.52 -1.63
CA ARG A 87 -10.86 18.63 -1.01
C ARG A 87 -9.36 18.32 -1.00
N HIS A 88 -8.55 19.31 -1.33
CA HIS A 88 -7.11 19.19 -1.17
C HIS A 88 -6.73 19.19 0.32
N VAL A 89 -6.12 18.10 0.79
CA VAL A 89 -5.63 17.96 2.17
C VAL A 89 -4.13 18.21 2.18
N ARG A 90 -3.67 19.23 2.93
CA ARG A 90 -2.23 19.47 3.08
C ARG A 90 -1.62 18.54 4.12
N THR A 91 -0.45 17.99 3.79
CA THR A 91 0.34 17.07 4.63
C THR A 91 1.23 17.77 5.68
N MET A 92 1.05 19.07 5.95
CA MET A 92 1.91 19.80 6.88
C MET A 92 1.48 19.60 8.34
N ALA A 93 2.50 19.46 9.20
CA ALA A 93 2.41 19.21 10.62
C ALA A 93 1.84 20.40 11.42
N THR A 94 1.41 20.10 12.65
CA THR A 94 1.04 21.01 13.75
C THR A 94 -0.19 21.90 13.56
N ASN A 95 -1.39 21.31 13.66
CA ASN A 95 -2.24 21.51 14.85
C ASN A 95 -3.50 20.64 14.81
N ILE A 96 -3.80 20.12 15.98
CA ILE A 96 -4.93 19.27 16.33
C ILE A 96 -6.13 20.21 16.54
N SER A 97 -7.08 20.33 15.61
CA SER A 97 -8.44 20.73 15.98
C SER A 97 -9.53 20.67 14.89
N SER A 98 -9.26 20.71 13.58
CA SER A 98 -10.39 20.83 12.61
C SER A 98 -10.74 19.59 11.77
N SER A 99 -9.96 18.51 11.82
CA SER A 99 -10.44 17.17 11.44
C SER A 99 -9.55 16.08 12.03
N SER A 100 -10.03 15.36 13.04
CA SER A 100 -9.42 14.15 13.58
C SER A 100 -9.56 12.97 12.61
N LEU A 101 -9.15 13.14 11.35
CA LEU A 101 -9.12 12.05 10.39
C LEU A 101 -7.95 11.13 10.77
N SER A 102 -8.27 9.93 11.23
CA SER A 102 -7.34 8.84 11.58
C SER A 102 -6.68 8.21 10.33
N LEU A 103 -6.37 9.01 9.32
CA LEU A 103 -5.78 8.56 8.06
C LEU A 103 -4.26 8.75 8.06
N PRO A 104 -3.50 7.82 7.44
CA PRO A 104 -2.05 7.95 7.31
C PRO A 104 -1.71 9.20 6.48
N ARG A 105 -0.69 9.95 6.91
CA ARG A 105 -0.24 11.17 6.24
C ARG A 105 0.78 10.85 5.14
N SER A 106 0.32 10.35 3.99
CA SER A 106 1.19 10.11 2.83
C SER A 106 0.58 10.64 1.52
N THR A 107 1.43 11.03 0.57
CA THR A 107 1.05 11.38 -0.81
C THR A 107 0.88 10.16 -1.69
N SER A 108 1.34 9.00 -1.23
CA SER A 108 1.27 7.77 -2.00
C SER A 108 -0.09 7.09 -1.80
N PRO A 109 -0.80 6.71 -2.88
CA PRO A 109 -2.02 5.93 -2.74
C PRO A 109 -1.74 4.53 -2.16
N PHE A 110 -0.51 4.02 -2.27
CA PHE A 110 -0.09 2.74 -1.67
C PHE A 110 -0.20 2.73 -0.13
N ALA A 111 -0.17 3.89 0.52
CA ALA A 111 -0.29 4.00 1.98
C ALA A 111 -1.70 3.67 2.51
N TYR A 112 -2.71 3.70 1.64
CA TYR A 112 -4.11 3.48 1.98
C TYR A 112 -4.62 2.11 1.55
N VAL A 113 -3.74 1.26 1.00
CA VAL A 113 -4.13 -0.05 0.48
C VAL A 113 -4.51 -0.98 1.62
N GLU A 114 -5.67 -1.62 1.46
CA GLU A 114 -6.19 -2.66 2.33
C GLU A 114 -6.90 -3.73 1.50
N ASP A 115 -7.32 -4.81 2.15
CA ASP A 115 -8.12 -5.86 1.52
C ASP A 115 -9.53 -5.36 1.19
N TYR A 116 -10.21 -6.01 0.24
CA TYR A 116 -11.58 -5.69 -0.18
C TYR A 116 -12.59 -5.72 0.99
N MET A 117 -12.33 -6.52 2.01
CA MET A 117 -13.15 -6.56 3.24
C MET A 117 -12.92 -5.35 4.19
N GLY A 118 -12.08 -4.38 3.81
CA GLY A 118 -11.68 -3.27 4.67
C GLY A 118 -10.76 -3.72 5.81
N THR A 119 -9.81 -4.63 5.53
CA THR A 119 -8.91 -5.20 6.54
C THR A 119 -7.44 -5.06 6.16
N ASN A 120 -6.59 -4.79 7.14
CA ASN A 120 -5.14 -4.75 6.98
C ASN A 120 -4.45 -5.24 8.26
N MET A 121 -3.94 -6.48 8.22
CA MET A 121 -3.23 -7.10 9.35
C MET A 121 -1.69 -6.94 9.29
N VAL A 122 -1.17 -6.08 8.40
CA VAL A 122 0.27 -6.03 8.09
C VAL A 122 0.91 -4.71 8.52
N PHE A 123 0.37 -3.58 8.07
CA PHE A 123 0.91 -2.24 8.36
C PHE A 123 -0.14 -1.24 8.86
N GLY A 124 -1.36 -1.72 9.13
CA GLY A 124 -2.42 -0.91 9.73
C GLY A 124 -2.04 -0.39 11.13
N SER A 125 -2.80 0.59 11.63
CA SER A 125 -2.67 1.03 13.02
C SER A 125 -2.98 -0.15 13.97
N PRO A 126 -2.48 -0.14 15.23
CA PRO A 126 -2.77 -1.22 16.18
C PRO A 126 -4.28 -1.50 16.37
N GLU A 127 -5.10 -0.45 16.29
CA GLU A 127 -6.57 -0.55 16.31
C GLU A 127 -7.10 -1.25 15.05
N HIS A 128 -6.66 -0.81 13.86
CA HIS A 128 -7.09 -1.40 12.60
C HIS A 128 -6.68 -2.88 12.46
N VAL A 129 -5.49 -3.26 12.93
CA VAL A 129 -5.03 -4.65 12.93
C VAL A 129 -5.90 -5.51 13.83
N LYS A 130 -6.26 -5.01 15.02
CA LYS A 130 -7.14 -5.71 15.97
C LYS A 130 -8.55 -5.91 15.39
N ASP A 131 -9.12 -4.87 14.80
CA ASP A 131 -10.45 -4.93 14.18
C ASP A 131 -10.45 -5.85 12.95
N SER A 132 -9.40 -5.77 12.13
CA SER A 132 -9.18 -6.65 10.98
C SER A 132 -9.13 -8.14 11.38
N ALA A 133 -8.37 -8.47 12.42
CA ALA A 133 -8.28 -9.83 12.93
C ALA A 133 -9.64 -10.32 13.48
N ALA A 134 -10.40 -9.44 14.15
CA ALA A 134 -11.73 -9.78 14.65
C ALA A 134 -12.75 -10.04 13.53
N VAL A 135 -12.71 -9.25 12.44
CA VAL A 135 -13.55 -9.47 11.24
C VAL A 135 -13.26 -10.85 10.64
N TRP A 136 -11.99 -11.17 10.42
CA TRP A 136 -11.60 -12.48 9.89
C TRP A 136 -11.93 -13.63 10.85
N ALA A 137 -11.70 -13.44 12.15
CA ALA A 137 -12.04 -14.44 13.16
C ALA A 137 -13.54 -14.76 13.15
N SER A 138 -14.41 -13.74 13.08
CA SER A 138 -15.86 -13.94 12.99
C SER A 138 -16.27 -14.61 11.68
N TYR A 139 -15.62 -14.28 10.55
CA TYR A 139 -15.90 -14.92 9.27
C TYR A 139 -15.55 -16.42 9.31
N PHE A 140 -14.34 -16.76 9.74
CA PHE A 140 -13.89 -18.15 9.80
C PHE A 140 -14.62 -18.97 10.87
N GLU A 141 -14.98 -18.36 12.00
CA GLU A 141 -15.84 -18.99 13.00
C GLU A 141 -17.17 -19.46 12.38
N ARG A 142 -17.87 -18.56 11.66
CA ARG A 142 -19.12 -18.91 10.98
C ARG A 142 -18.93 -19.93 9.86
N ARG A 143 -17.87 -19.78 9.06
CA ARG A 143 -17.53 -20.69 7.96
C ARG A 143 -17.33 -22.12 8.45
N TYR A 144 -16.45 -22.30 9.44
CA TYR A 144 -16.08 -23.62 9.93
C TYR A 144 -17.19 -24.22 10.81
N LEU A 145 -17.96 -23.40 11.54
CA LEU A 145 -19.16 -23.89 12.21
C LEU A 145 -20.19 -24.44 11.22
N GLY A 146 -20.44 -23.73 10.12
CA GLY A 146 -21.33 -24.20 9.05
C GLY A 146 -20.86 -25.51 8.42
N GLN A 147 -19.56 -25.64 8.15
CA GLN A 147 -18.97 -26.89 7.63
C GLN A 147 -19.10 -28.05 8.61
N LEU A 148 -18.80 -27.84 9.89
CA LEU A 148 -18.95 -28.86 10.93
C LEU A 148 -20.39 -29.36 11.06
N ARG A 149 -21.38 -28.47 10.90
CA ARG A 149 -22.80 -28.88 10.82
C ARG A 149 -22.99 -29.79 9.60
N GLN A 150 -22.61 -29.34 8.41
CA GLN A 150 -22.81 -30.08 7.15
C GLN A 150 -22.16 -31.47 7.13
N SER A 151 -21.06 -31.68 7.86
CA SER A 151 -20.42 -32.99 8.00
C SER A 151 -21.26 -34.01 8.79
N ARG A 152 -22.30 -33.56 9.50
CA ARG A 152 -23.18 -34.42 10.33
C ARG A 152 -24.41 -34.86 9.56
N ARG A 153 -24.86 -36.10 9.81
CA ARG A 153 -26.04 -36.69 9.17
C ARG A 153 -27.31 -35.84 9.37
N THR A 154 -27.54 -35.35 10.59
CA THR A 154 -28.74 -34.56 10.93
C THR A 154 -28.87 -33.33 10.04
N ALA A 155 -27.82 -32.50 10.00
CA ALA A 155 -27.80 -31.30 9.19
C ALA A 155 -27.75 -31.60 7.68
N ALA A 156 -26.98 -32.59 7.25
CA ALA A 156 -26.92 -32.99 5.84
C ALA A 156 -28.29 -33.41 5.28
N ASN A 157 -29.16 -34.01 6.10
CA ASN A 157 -30.52 -34.38 5.72
C ASN A 157 -31.45 -33.18 5.48
N HIS A 158 -31.09 -31.98 5.95
CA HIS A 158 -31.87 -30.76 5.75
C HIS A 158 -31.43 -29.95 4.51
N MET A 159 -30.30 -30.30 3.90
CA MET A 159 -29.76 -29.60 2.74
C MET A 159 -30.59 -29.89 1.47
N GLY A 160 -30.97 -28.85 0.73
CA GLY A 160 -31.71 -28.97 -0.53
C GLY A 160 -33.19 -29.34 -0.38
N LEU A 161 -33.76 -29.19 0.82
CA LEU A 161 -35.18 -29.39 1.09
C LEU A 161 -35.93 -28.07 1.19
N VAL A 162 -37.17 -28.03 0.68
CA VAL A 162 -38.05 -26.85 0.79
C VAL A 162 -38.43 -26.55 2.26
N ASN A 163 -38.45 -27.59 3.11
CA ASN A 163 -38.82 -27.49 4.52
C ASN A 163 -37.59 -27.36 5.44
N VAL A 164 -36.51 -26.73 4.96
CA VAL A 164 -35.29 -26.53 5.76
C VAL A 164 -35.54 -25.56 6.92
N PRO A 165 -35.06 -25.83 8.15
CA PRO A 165 -35.15 -24.87 9.25
C PRO A 165 -34.29 -23.63 8.98
N GLU A 166 -34.88 -22.44 9.04
CA GLU A 166 -34.21 -21.17 8.68
C GLU A 166 -32.94 -20.86 9.51
N VAL A 167 -32.97 -21.10 10.82
CA VAL A 167 -31.84 -20.79 11.74
C VAL A 167 -30.73 -21.87 11.70
N PHE A 168 -30.99 -23.01 11.04
CA PHE A 168 -30.08 -24.13 10.81
C PHE A 168 -29.12 -24.45 11.99
N THR A 169 -29.69 -24.83 13.13
CA THR A 169 -28.96 -25.26 14.33
C THR A 169 -28.81 -26.78 14.39
N ASP A 170 -27.73 -27.25 15.01
CA ASP A 170 -27.44 -28.67 15.23
C ASP A 170 -27.48 -29.06 16.72
N GLU A 171 -27.56 -30.35 17.05
CA GLU A 171 -27.61 -30.81 18.46
C GLU A 171 -26.40 -30.34 19.29
N ALA A 172 -25.21 -30.29 18.72
CA ALA A 172 -23.99 -29.86 19.41
C ALA A 172 -23.85 -28.32 19.53
N ASP A 173 -24.81 -27.55 19.02
CA ASP A 173 -24.84 -26.09 19.24
C ASP A 173 -25.53 -25.71 20.56
N ARG A 174 -26.14 -26.69 21.25
CA ARG A 174 -26.85 -26.46 22.52
C ARG A 174 -25.97 -26.88 23.71
N PRO A 175 -25.75 -26.00 24.71
CA PRO A 175 -24.88 -26.28 25.84
C PRO A 175 -25.37 -27.46 26.70
N ASP A 176 -26.69 -27.70 26.73
CA ASP A 176 -27.31 -28.75 27.55
C ASP A 176 -27.22 -30.16 26.92
N THR A 177 -26.79 -30.26 25.66
CA THR A 177 -26.66 -31.55 24.97
C THR A 177 -25.61 -32.42 25.64
N LYS A 178 -25.99 -33.64 26.00
CA LYS A 178 -25.06 -34.64 26.58
C LYS A 178 -24.41 -35.46 25.46
N TRP A 179 -23.25 -36.06 25.72
CA TRP A 179 -22.57 -36.94 24.75
C TRP A 179 -23.48 -38.05 24.21
N SER A 180 -24.30 -38.66 25.08
CA SER A 180 -25.27 -39.68 24.67
C SER A 180 -26.38 -39.20 23.71
N GLN A 181 -26.51 -37.89 23.47
CA GLN A 181 -27.46 -37.29 22.54
C GLN A 181 -26.79 -36.83 21.22
N ASP A 182 -25.47 -36.71 21.19
CA ASP A 182 -24.72 -36.29 20.01
C ASP A 182 -24.67 -37.42 18.96
N THR A 183 -25.09 -37.12 17.72
CA THR A 183 -25.20 -38.14 16.67
C THR A 183 -23.83 -38.70 16.26
N VAL A 184 -22.80 -37.85 16.17
CA VAL A 184 -21.44 -38.27 15.77
C VAL A 184 -20.85 -39.16 16.85
N PHE A 185 -20.96 -38.78 18.12
CA PHE A 185 -20.50 -39.60 19.22
C PHE A 185 -21.24 -40.94 19.30
N ARG A 186 -22.54 -40.99 19.00
CA ARG A 186 -23.28 -42.26 18.92
C ARG A 186 -22.73 -43.19 17.85
N GLU A 187 -22.34 -42.66 16.69
CA GLU A 187 -21.67 -43.46 15.65
C GLU A 187 -20.32 -43.99 16.15
N TYR A 188 -19.51 -43.15 16.80
CA TYR A 188 -18.24 -43.57 17.41
C TYR A 188 -18.43 -44.62 18.50
N ALA A 189 -19.39 -44.45 19.41
CA ALA A 189 -19.69 -45.42 20.45
C ALA A 189 -20.15 -46.77 19.86
N TYR A 190 -21.00 -46.76 18.83
CA TYR A 190 -21.40 -47.98 18.13
C TYR A 190 -20.23 -48.70 17.46
N MET A 191 -19.31 -47.95 16.83
CA MET A 191 -18.13 -48.52 16.20
C MET A 191 -17.11 -49.03 17.25
N ALA A 192 -16.94 -48.33 18.35
CA ALA A 192 -16.11 -48.78 19.46
C ALA A 192 -16.62 -50.11 20.05
N GLU A 193 -17.93 -50.23 20.31
CA GLU A 193 -18.51 -51.48 20.81
C GLU A 193 -18.32 -52.65 19.82
N ARG A 194 -18.45 -52.38 18.52
CA ARG A 194 -18.43 -53.41 17.48
C ARG A 194 -17.01 -53.86 17.09
N PHE A 195 -16.06 -52.93 17.00
CA PHE A 195 -14.72 -53.19 16.46
C PHE A 195 -13.62 -53.14 17.52
N LEU A 196 -13.69 -52.19 18.47
CA LEU A 196 -12.74 -52.07 19.58
C LEU A 196 -13.14 -52.93 20.79
N LYS A 197 -14.39 -53.43 20.81
CA LYS A 197 -14.98 -54.24 21.89
C LYS A 197 -15.08 -53.50 23.24
N GLU A 198 -15.17 -52.18 23.20
CA GLU A 198 -15.31 -51.34 24.39
C GLU A 198 -16.60 -50.51 24.37
N LYS A 199 -17.20 -50.34 25.55
CA LYS A 199 -18.36 -49.45 25.74
C LYS A 199 -17.89 -48.10 26.26
N VAL A 200 -18.15 -47.05 25.49
CA VAL A 200 -17.68 -45.69 25.77
C VAL A 200 -18.87 -44.74 25.97
N SER A 201 -18.77 -43.85 26.95
CA SER A 201 -19.88 -42.96 27.36
C SER A 201 -19.66 -41.48 27.03
N ASN A 202 -18.42 -41.10 26.70
CA ASN A 202 -18.04 -39.77 26.24
C ASN A 202 -16.89 -39.87 25.22
N LEU A 203 -16.58 -38.75 24.55
CA LEU A 203 -15.57 -38.71 23.48
C LEU A 203 -14.14 -38.96 23.98
N GLU A 204 -13.83 -38.55 25.21
CA GLU A 204 -12.53 -38.80 25.84
C GLU A 204 -12.26 -40.30 26.03
N GLN A 205 -13.22 -41.04 26.58
CA GLN A 205 -13.15 -42.50 26.71
C GLN A 205 -13.03 -43.19 25.35
N PHE A 206 -13.73 -42.67 24.33
CA PHE A 206 -13.61 -43.19 22.97
C PHE A 206 -12.20 -43.04 22.40
N GLU A 207 -11.61 -41.85 22.48
CA GLU A 207 -10.26 -41.63 21.96
C GLU A 207 -9.19 -42.38 22.77
N GLN A 208 -9.39 -42.54 24.08
CA GLN A 208 -8.55 -43.37 24.92
C GLN A 208 -8.63 -44.86 24.52
N ALA A 209 -9.84 -45.39 24.30
CA ALA A 209 -10.06 -46.75 23.81
C ALA A 209 -9.36 -46.99 22.46
N LEU A 210 -9.49 -46.04 21.52
CA LEU A 210 -8.85 -46.12 20.22
C LEU A 210 -7.31 -46.13 20.32
N LYS A 211 -6.74 -45.37 21.25
CA LYS A 211 -5.30 -45.33 21.52
C LYS A 211 -4.74 -46.58 22.18
N GLN A 212 -5.59 -47.41 22.80
CA GLN A 212 -5.23 -48.68 23.46
C GLN A 212 -5.56 -49.92 22.60
N ALA A 213 -6.14 -49.70 21.42
CA ALA A 213 -6.60 -50.75 20.52
C ALA A 213 -5.44 -51.63 20.01
N GLN A 214 -5.71 -52.92 19.82
CA GLN A 214 -4.76 -53.80 19.15
C GLN A 214 -4.73 -53.52 17.64
N PRO A 215 -3.64 -53.84 16.91
CA PRO A 215 -3.51 -53.51 15.48
C PRO A 215 -4.70 -53.97 14.63
N ALA A 216 -5.21 -55.19 14.87
CA ALA A 216 -6.37 -55.73 14.15
C ALA A 216 -7.67 -54.97 14.43
N GLU A 217 -7.87 -54.52 15.67
CA GLU A 217 -9.04 -53.76 16.11
C GLU A 217 -9.00 -52.33 15.57
N TYR A 218 -7.81 -51.71 15.60
CA TYR A 218 -7.53 -50.40 15.01
C TYR A 218 -7.82 -50.38 13.50
N LEU A 219 -7.32 -51.37 12.75
CA LEU A 219 -7.58 -51.49 11.32
C LEU A 219 -9.08 -51.70 11.03
N ALA A 220 -9.73 -52.62 11.73
CA ALA A 220 -11.16 -52.89 11.55
C ALA A 220 -12.03 -51.67 11.86
N PHE A 221 -11.66 -50.88 12.86
CA PHE A 221 -12.31 -49.61 13.17
C PHE A 221 -12.14 -48.60 12.02
N HIS A 222 -10.91 -48.37 11.55
CA HIS A 222 -10.64 -47.44 10.47
C HIS A 222 -11.12 -47.90 9.08
N ASP A 223 -11.41 -49.20 8.89
CA ASP A 223 -12.12 -49.71 7.71
C ASP A 223 -13.60 -49.31 7.71
N ALA A 224 -14.22 -49.25 8.88
CA ALA A 224 -15.62 -48.89 9.05
C ALA A 224 -15.84 -47.37 9.14
N LEU A 225 -14.86 -46.62 9.64
CA LEU A 225 -14.93 -45.17 9.80
C LEU A 225 -14.82 -44.45 8.46
N GLN A 226 -15.84 -43.68 8.11
CA GLN A 226 -15.88 -42.90 6.86
C GLN A 226 -15.44 -41.43 7.04
N GLN A 227 -15.31 -40.94 8.27
CA GLN A 227 -15.05 -39.53 8.54
C GLN A 227 -13.70 -39.34 9.24
N GLN A 228 -12.73 -38.83 8.49
CA GLN A 228 -11.42 -38.40 9.00
C GLN A 228 -11.42 -36.89 9.33
N ALA A 229 -11.95 -36.06 8.43
CA ALA A 229 -11.76 -34.61 8.47
C ALA A 229 -13.10 -33.85 8.36
N PRO A 230 -13.87 -33.72 9.47
CA PRO A 230 -15.18 -33.07 9.45
C PRO A 230 -15.13 -31.55 9.14
N SER A 231 -13.97 -30.90 9.29
CA SER A 231 -13.79 -29.48 8.94
C SER A 231 -13.43 -29.26 7.47
N LEU A 232 -13.05 -30.30 6.74
CA LEU A 232 -12.47 -30.23 5.39
C LEU A 232 -11.20 -29.36 5.29
N ILE A 233 -10.60 -28.96 6.42
CA ILE A 233 -9.29 -28.31 6.42
C ILE A 233 -8.23 -29.36 6.05
N PRO A 234 -7.31 -29.05 5.12
CA PRO A 234 -6.23 -29.96 4.75
C PRO A 234 -5.24 -30.05 5.93
N LEU A 235 -5.15 -31.23 6.55
CA LEU A 235 -4.17 -31.56 7.60
C LEU A 235 -3.49 -32.89 7.26
N PRO A 236 -2.23 -33.11 7.70
CA PRO A 236 -1.63 -34.42 7.67
C PRO A 236 -2.46 -35.41 8.49
N SER A 237 -2.45 -36.68 8.09
CA SER A 237 -3.22 -37.72 8.75
C SER A 237 -2.39 -38.97 8.96
N PRO A 238 -2.76 -39.84 9.91
CA PRO A 238 -2.09 -41.12 10.08
C PRO A 238 -2.10 -41.92 8.76
N SER A 239 -1.02 -42.66 8.49
CA SER A 239 -0.84 -43.39 7.22
C SER A 239 -1.89 -44.48 6.97
N VAL A 240 -2.69 -44.81 7.98
CA VAL A 240 -3.89 -45.66 7.87
C VAL A 240 -4.87 -45.19 6.79
N TRP A 241 -4.89 -43.90 6.47
CA TRP A 241 -5.77 -43.28 5.45
C TRP A 241 -5.15 -43.21 4.05
N HIS A 242 -3.89 -43.62 3.90
CA HIS A 242 -3.11 -43.54 2.66
C HIS A 242 -2.77 -44.91 2.11
N TYR A 243 -2.26 -45.79 2.97
CA TYR A 243 -1.87 -47.11 2.55
C TYR A 243 -3.08 -48.02 2.39
N GLU A 244 -3.16 -48.70 1.25
CA GLU A 244 -4.14 -49.73 0.97
C GLU A 244 -3.53 -51.13 1.14
N GLY A 245 -4.37 -52.12 1.46
CA GLY A 245 -3.99 -53.53 1.45
C GLY A 245 -2.84 -53.89 2.42
N PRO A 246 -1.89 -54.76 2.01
CA PRO A 246 -0.84 -55.28 2.90
C PRO A 246 0.06 -54.22 3.53
N ARG A 247 0.31 -53.10 2.82
CA ARG A 247 1.14 -52.01 3.34
C ARG A 247 0.48 -51.36 4.57
N ARG A 248 -0.85 -51.23 4.55
CA ARG A 248 -1.64 -50.70 5.68
C ARG A 248 -1.50 -51.56 6.92
N THR A 249 -1.59 -52.89 6.75
CA THR A 249 -1.48 -53.85 7.84
C THR A 249 -0.09 -53.81 8.49
N GLN A 250 0.97 -53.91 7.67
CA GLN A 250 2.35 -53.89 8.16
C GLN A 250 2.70 -52.58 8.89
N TRP A 251 2.23 -51.44 8.37
CA TRP A 251 2.40 -50.16 9.03
C TRP A 251 1.72 -50.14 10.40
N ALA A 252 0.45 -50.59 10.49
CA ALA A 252 -0.30 -50.57 11.74
C ALA A 252 0.30 -51.50 12.80
N GLU A 253 0.76 -52.69 12.40
CA GLU A 253 1.45 -53.64 13.29
C GLU A 253 2.70 -53.05 13.94
N ARG A 254 3.42 -52.16 13.24
CA ARG A 254 4.58 -51.46 13.80
C ARG A 254 4.21 -50.19 14.57
N PHE A 255 3.35 -49.33 13.99
CA PHE A 255 2.99 -48.05 14.56
C PHE A 255 2.23 -48.18 15.88
N VAL A 256 1.24 -49.07 15.96
CA VAL A 256 0.41 -49.23 17.17
C VAL A 256 1.27 -49.68 18.36
N LEU A 257 2.19 -50.61 18.15
CA LEU A 257 3.12 -51.06 19.20
C LEU A 257 4.06 -49.93 19.65
N LEU A 258 4.61 -49.15 18.72
CA LEU A 258 5.45 -47.99 19.04
C LEU A 258 4.66 -46.91 19.80
N SER A 259 3.41 -46.66 19.40
CA SER A 259 2.49 -45.73 20.05
C SER A 259 2.16 -46.16 21.49
N HIS A 260 1.91 -47.44 21.74
CA HIS A 260 1.72 -47.96 23.10
C HIS A 260 2.96 -47.75 23.98
N ALA A 261 4.15 -48.04 23.45
CA ALA A 261 5.39 -47.80 24.17
C ALA A 261 5.62 -46.30 24.45
N ALA A 262 5.27 -45.43 23.50
CA ALA A 262 5.31 -43.98 23.70
C ALA A 262 4.33 -43.51 24.79
N GLN A 263 3.10 -44.04 24.81
CA GLN A 263 2.12 -43.71 25.85
C GLN A 263 2.63 -44.13 27.25
N GLN A 264 3.24 -45.31 27.37
CA GLN A 264 3.88 -45.76 28.61
C GLN A 264 5.04 -44.85 29.01
N PHE A 265 5.90 -44.46 28.07
CA PHE A 265 6.98 -43.49 28.32
C PHE A 265 6.46 -42.16 28.90
N PHE A 266 5.37 -41.62 28.33
CA PHE A 266 4.77 -40.38 28.81
C PHE A 266 4.22 -40.50 30.24
N LEU A 267 3.58 -41.62 30.56
CA LEU A 267 2.94 -41.86 31.85
C LEU A 267 3.95 -42.22 32.95
N ASP A 268 4.89 -43.12 32.65
CA ASP A 268 5.72 -43.79 33.64
C ASP A 268 7.08 -43.08 33.87
N LEU A 269 7.60 -42.36 32.86
CA LEU A 269 8.90 -41.68 32.94
C LEU A 269 8.77 -40.16 32.84
N LEU A 270 8.14 -39.66 31.79
CA LEU A 270 8.09 -38.21 31.52
C LEU A 270 7.23 -37.46 32.54
N ALA A 271 6.02 -37.96 32.87
CA ALA A 271 5.14 -37.30 33.84
C ALA A 271 5.77 -37.17 35.25
N PRO A 272 6.40 -38.23 35.82
CA PRO A 272 7.16 -38.10 37.06
C PRO A 272 8.29 -37.07 36.99
N ASP A 273 9.04 -37.00 35.89
CA ASP A 273 10.15 -36.06 35.79
C ASP A 273 9.70 -34.60 35.60
N VAL A 274 8.61 -34.36 34.85
CA VAL A 274 7.97 -33.04 34.80
C VAL A 274 7.53 -32.60 36.20
N LYS A 275 6.98 -33.54 36.99
CA LYS A 275 6.59 -33.28 38.39
C LYS A 275 7.80 -32.99 39.28
N LYS A 276 8.90 -33.73 39.15
CA LYS A 276 10.17 -33.46 39.88
C LYS A 276 10.73 -32.08 39.56
N MET A 277 10.54 -31.61 38.33
CA MET A 277 10.99 -30.28 37.87
C MET A 277 10.03 -29.13 38.22
N GLY A 278 9.06 -29.38 39.12
CA GLY A 278 8.12 -28.37 39.61
C GLY A 278 6.93 -28.12 38.69
N ASN A 279 6.50 -29.14 37.92
CA ASN A 279 5.48 -29.04 36.87
C ASN A 279 5.85 -28.04 35.77
N ALA A 280 7.15 -27.88 35.50
CA ALA A 280 7.69 -26.99 34.47
C ALA A 280 8.24 -27.81 33.28
N PRO A 281 7.40 -28.19 32.30
CA PRO A 281 7.82 -29.01 31.17
C PRO A 281 8.93 -28.35 30.33
N GLU A 282 9.02 -27.01 30.30
CA GLU A 282 10.09 -26.31 29.59
C GLU A 282 11.49 -26.64 30.14
N LYS A 283 11.63 -26.93 31.44
CA LYS A 283 12.94 -27.29 32.04
C LYS A 283 13.42 -28.67 31.60
N VAL A 284 12.49 -29.61 31.41
CA VAL A 284 12.79 -30.94 30.87
C VAL A 284 13.28 -30.81 29.43
N LEU A 285 12.58 -30.03 28.60
CA LEU A 285 12.96 -29.80 27.21
C LEU A 285 14.31 -29.07 27.07
N GLN A 286 14.62 -28.11 27.93
CA GLN A 286 15.93 -27.44 27.96
C GLN A 286 17.08 -28.42 28.23
N ARG A 287 16.89 -29.39 29.14
CA ARG A 287 17.88 -30.43 29.44
C ARG A 287 18.09 -31.38 28.26
N VAL A 288 17.00 -31.77 27.57
CA VAL A 288 17.08 -32.58 26.34
C VAL A 288 17.78 -31.80 25.22
N ALA A 289 17.42 -30.53 25.02
CA ALA A 289 18.01 -29.70 23.98
C ALA A 289 19.51 -29.47 24.17
N ALA A 290 20.01 -29.43 25.41
CA ALA A 290 21.45 -29.35 25.69
C ALA A 290 22.21 -30.56 25.13
N VAL A 291 21.63 -31.77 25.18
CA VAL A 291 22.22 -32.96 24.56
C VAL A 291 22.19 -32.85 23.04
N PHE A 292 21.07 -32.43 22.45
CA PHE A 292 20.99 -32.20 21.00
C PHE A 292 21.97 -31.12 20.51
N ALA A 293 22.30 -30.12 21.33
CA ALA A 293 23.32 -29.12 21.00
C ALA A 293 24.73 -29.72 20.90
N GLU A 294 25.09 -30.68 21.78
CA GLU A 294 26.37 -31.39 21.66
C GLU A 294 26.38 -32.33 20.45
N VAL A 295 25.28 -33.03 20.17
CA VAL A 295 25.13 -33.85 18.95
C VAL A 295 25.26 -32.98 17.69
N ALA A 296 24.67 -31.78 17.68
CA ALA A 296 24.77 -30.84 16.57
C ALA A 296 26.22 -30.44 16.26
N LYS A 297 27.09 -30.30 17.27
CA LYS A 297 28.53 -30.01 17.04
C LYS A 297 29.21 -31.11 16.23
N ILE A 298 28.90 -32.38 16.53
CA ILE A 298 29.46 -33.53 15.80
C ILE A 298 28.90 -33.58 14.38
N LEU A 299 27.58 -33.38 14.20
CA LEU A 299 26.97 -33.31 12.87
C LEU A 299 27.53 -32.18 12.00
N LEU A 300 27.85 -31.04 12.61
CA LEU A 300 28.50 -29.91 11.93
C LEU A 300 29.93 -30.26 11.48
N GLN A 301 30.69 -30.97 12.30
CA GLN A 301 32.03 -31.47 11.92
C GLN A 301 31.93 -32.46 10.75
N ARG A 302 30.98 -33.41 10.81
CA ARG A 302 30.68 -34.34 9.71
C ARG A 302 30.34 -33.59 8.43
N TYR A 303 29.45 -32.59 8.49
CA TYR A 303 29.08 -31.77 7.35
C TYR A 303 30.29 -31.05 6.73
N ARG A 304 31.13 -30.40 7.55
CA ARG A 304 32.34 -29.71 7.09
C ARG A 304 33.32 -30.69 6.42
N ARG A 305 33.46 -31.92 6.95
CA ARG A 305 34.24 -32.99 6.31
C ARG A 305 33.63 -33.41 4.97
N CYS A 306 32.33 -33.65 4.89
CA CYS A 306 31.66 -34.04 3.64
C CYS A 306 31.83 -32.99 2.53
N LEU A 307 31.95 -31.70 2.88
CA LEU A 307 32.23 -30.64 1.92
C LEU A 307 33.71 -30.49 1.55
N ASN A 308 34.62 -31.20 2.22
CA ASN A 308 36.08 -31.13 2.03
C ASN A 308 36.61 -29.69 2.05
N GLY A 309 36.07 -28.84 2.92
CA GLY A 309 36.46 -27.43 3.05
C GLY A 309 35.88 -26.48 2.00
N ARG A 310 35.06 -26.95 1.05
CA ARG A 310 34.29 -26.09 0.14
C ARG A 310 33.08 -25.48 0.86
N GLU A 311 32.66 -24.29 0.46
CA GLU A 311 31.39 -23.71 0.89
C GLU A 311 30.22 -24.29 0.08
N TRP A 312 29.03 -24.36 0.68
CA TRP A 312 27.80 -24.84 0.01
C TRP A 312 27.50 -24.07 -1.29
N SER A 313 27.75 -22.76 -1.31
CA SER A 313 27.56 -21.87 -2.46
C SER A 313 28.42 -22.27 -3.67
N ALA A 314 29.55 -22.93 -3.44
CA ALA A 314 30.50 -23.34 -4.49
C ALA A 314 30.20 -24.71 -5.11
N LEU A 315 29.24 -25.48 -4.56
CA LEU A 315 28.82 -26.77 -5.12
C LEU A 315 27.95 -26.61 -6.36
N SER A 316 28.05 -27.56 -7.29
CA SER A 316 27.16 -27.61 -8.45
C SER A 316 25.71 -27.96 -8.04
N PRO A 317 24.70 -27.59 -8.83
CA PRO A 317 23.31 -27.97 -8.56
C PRO A 317 23.11 -29.47 -8.36
N ASP A 318 23.80 -30.31 -9.14
CA ASP A 318 23.73 -31.78 -9.07
C ASP A 318 24.39 -32.32 -7.79
N GLU A 319 25.52 -31.75 -7.36
CA GLU A 319 26.15 -32.10 -6.08
C GLU A 319 25.22 -31.79 -4.90
N LYS A 320 24.54 -30.63 -4.94
CA LYS A 320 23.55 -30.22 -3.93
C LYS A 320 22.34 -31.14 -3.90
N ASP A 321 21.80 -31.49 -5.07
CA ASP A 321 20.64 -32.40 -5.19
C ASP A 321 20.99 -33.79 -4.64
N ASN A 322 22.14 -34.34 -5.01
CA ASN A 322 22.62 -35.62 -4.50
C ASN A 322 22.81 -35.60 -2.97
N PHE A 323 23.41 -34.54 -2.43
CA PHE A 323 23.58 -34.40 -0.98
C PHE A 323 22.22 -34.40 -0.25
N CYS A 324 21.27 -33.58 -0.71
CA CYS A 324 19.96 -33.46 -0.08
C CYS A 324 19.15 -34.76 -0.21
N MET A 325 19.22 -35.45 -1.34
CA MET A 325 18.57 -36.76 -1.53
C MET A 325 19.13 -37.81 -0.57
N ARG A 326 20.46 -37.84 -0.36
CA ARG A 326 21.08 -38.75 0.63
C ARG A 326 20.66 -38.43 2.06
N GLU A 327 20.58 -37.15 2.42
CA GLU A 327 20.10 -36.73 3.74
C GLU A 327 18.63 -37.14 3.97
N VAL A 328 17.76 -36.95 2.97
CA VAL A 328 16.35 -37.35 3.06
C VAL A 328 16.20 -38.87 3.10
N ALA A 329 17.01 -39.63 2.37
CA ALA A 329 17.04 -41.09 2.47
C ALA A 329 17.46 -41.56 3.87
N ARG A 330 18.49 -40.93 4.46
CA ARG A 330 18.89 -41.17 5.85
C ARG A 330 17.75 -40.87 6.83
N TRP A 331 17.02 -39.76 6.64
CA TRP A 331 15.87 -39.43 7.47
C TRP A 331 14.74 -40.46 7.34
N ALA A 332 14.45 -40.94 6.13
CA ALA A 332 13.48 -42.02 5.92
C ALA A 332 13.89 -43.29 6.69
N GLN A 333 15.18 -43.66 6.65
CA GLN A 333 15.70 -44.80 7.40
C GLN A 333 15.60 -44.61 8.92
N GLN A 334 15.85 -43.40 9.44
CA GLN A 334 15.66 -43.09 10.87
C GLN A 334 14.22 -43.37 11.33
N VAL A 335 13.24 -43.01 10.49
CA VAL A 335 11.82 -43.25 10.77
C VAL A 335 11.50 -44.75 10.67
N GLU A 336 11.87 -45.39 9.57
CA GLU A 336 11.51 -46.79 9.27
C GLU A 336 12.20 -47.80 10.20
N ALA A 337 13.53 -47.70 10.38
CA ALA A 337 14.35 -48.63 11.16
C ALA A 337 14.39 -48.29 12.66
N GLY A 338 14.28 -47.01 13.02
CA GLY A 338 14.34 -46.56 14.41
C GLY A 338 15.74 -46.38 14.99
N GLU A 339 16.72 -46.24 14.13
CA GLU A 339 18.08 -45.85 14.49
C GLU A 339 18.23 -44.33 14.36
N PHE A 340 18.83 -43.66 15.35
CA PHE A 340 18.99 -42.20 15.31
C PHE A 340 20.02 -41.75 14.27
N ASP A 341 21.12 -42.48 14.10
CA ASP A 341 22.18 -42.17 13.14
C ASP A 341 22.53 -43.38 12.26
N PRO A 342 21.64 -43.78 11.32
CA PRO A 342 21.93 -44.88 10.41
C PRO A 342 22.99 -44.48 9.36
N PRO A 343 23.75 -45.46 8.83
CA PRO A 343 24.73 -45.20 7.77
C PRO A 343 24.06 -44.69 6.50
N LEU A 344 24.76 -43.86 5.72
CA LEU A 344 24.23 -43.32 4.47
C LEU A 344 24.20 -44.40 3.38
N GLU A 345 23.07 -44.57 2.70
CA GLU A 345 23.01 -45.39 1.48
C GLU A 345 24.05 -44.90 0.45
N GLY A 346 24.92 -45.81 0.00
CA GLY A 346 25.92 -45.55 -1.05
C GLY A 346 27.39 -45.42 -0.58
N ASP A 347 27.69 -45.53 0.72
CA ASP A 347 29.08 -45.51 1.23
C ASP A 347 29.81 -46.87 1.12
N GLY A 348 29.26 -47.83 0.36
CA GLY A 348 29.74 -49.22 0.28
C GLY A 348 29.22 -50.09 1.42
N ASP A 349 29.55 -51.39 1.41
CA ASP A 349 29.08 -52.36 2.44
C ASP A 349 29.70 -52.13 3.83
N ILE A 350 30.70 -51.24 3.96
CA ILE A 350 31.43 -50.96 5.20
C ILE A 350 31.49 -49.43 5.42
N PRO A 351 30.95 -48.90 6.54
CA PRO A 351 31.03 -47.48 6.88
C PRO A 351 32.48 -46.98 7.01
N SER A 352 32.74 -45.70 6.76
CA SER A 352 34.07 -45.12 7.01
C SER A 352 34.40 -45.09 8.51
N ALA A 353 35.67 -45.34 8.87
CA ALA A 353 36.12 -45.34 10.26
C ALA A 353 35.88 -43.98 10.95
N GLU A 354 36.00 -42.87 10.23
CA GLU A 354 35.70 -41.55 10.78
C GLU A 354 34.20 -41.33 11.03
N TRP A 355 33.32 -41.96 10.24
CA TRP A 355 31.88 -41.95 10.51
C TRP A 355 31.54 -42.81 11.73
N GLU A 356 32.15 -43.99 11.89
CA GLU A 356 31.95 -44.86 13.06
C GLU A 356 32.31 -44.14 14.36
N ILE A 357 33.46 -43.44 14.40
CA ILE A 357 33.87 -42.63 15.57
C ILE A 357 32.82 -41.56 15.91
N GLU A 358 32.27 -40.88 14.90
CA GLU A 358 31.23 -39.87 15.10
C GLU A 358 29.91 -40.50 15.54
N HIS A 359 29.53 -41.63 14.95
CA HIS A 359 28.32 -42.39 15.30
C HIS A 359 28.38 -42.84 16.77
N ASP A 360 29.49 -43.45 17.19
CA ASP A 360 29.69 -43.89 18.57
C ASP A 360 29.62 -42.71 19.55
N ALA A 361 30.23 -41.57 19.20
CA ALA A 361 30.15 -40.36 20.02
C ALA A 361 28.72 -39.79 20.11
N ILE A 362 27.97 -39.78 19.00
CA ILE A 362 26.56 -39.38 18.98
C ILE A 362 25.71 -40.34 19.82
N MET A 363 25.88 -41.66 19.63
CA MET A 363 25.11 -42.67 20.35
C MET A 363 25.44 -42.70 21.84
N GLN A 364 26.69 -42.42 22.22
CA GLN A 364 27.06 -42.21 23.62
C GLN A 364 26.30 -41.02 24.24
N LEU A 365 26.25 -39.88 23.56
CA LEU A 365 25.47 -38.72 24.01
C LEU A 365 23.96 -39.04 24.10
N MET A 366 23.44 -39.77 23.11
CA MET A 366 22.01 -40.06 22.99
C MET A 366 21.51 -41.09 24.01
N THR A 367 22.32 -42.11 24.34
CA THR A 367 21.93 -43.22 25.23
C THR A 367 22.24 -42.97 26.71
N THR A 368 23.16 -42.03 27.00
CA THR A 368 23.45 -41.66 28.39
C THR A 368 22.23 -41.00 29.03
N THR A 369 21.86 -41.44 30.24
CA THR A 369 20.76 -40.84 31.00
C THR A 369 21.04 -39.37 31.28
N ILE A 370 20.07 -38.50 30.97
CA ILE A 370 20.25 -37.06 31.12
C ILE A 370 20.26 -36.70 32.61
N GLU A 371 21.22 -35.86 33.02
CA GLU A 371 21.32 -35.44 34.42
C GLU A 371 20.00 -34.82 34.93
N GLY A 372 19.44 -35.42 35.99
CA GLY A 372 18.20 -34.99 36.63
C GLY A 372 16.91 -35.55 36.00
N LEU A 373 17.01 -36.34 34.93
CA LEU A 373 15.90 -37.04 34.28
C LEU A 373 16.10 -38.56 34.36
N SER A 374 15.00 -39.31 34.28
CA SER A 374 14.97 -40.77 34.35
C SER A 374 15.11 -41.47 32.99
N PHE A 375 15.21 -40.69 31.91
CA PHE A 375 15.29 -41.18 30.53
C PHE A 375 16.47 -40.55 29.77
N SER A 376 16.85 -41.18 28.66
CA SER A 376 17.91 -40.72 27.75
C SER A 376 17.35 -39.83 26.62
N ALA A 377 18.21 -39.08 25.93
CA ALA A 377 17.78 -38.28 24.78
C ALA A 377 17.25 -39.18 23.63
N LEU A 378 17.74 -40.42 23.54
CA LEU A 378 17.26 -41.43 22.58
C LEU A 378 15.84 -41.89 22.90
N ASP A 379 15.51 -42.10 24.18
CA ASP A 379 14.15 -42.45 24.59
C ASP A 379 13.18 -41.32 24.23
N PHE A 380 13.58 -40.08 24.51
CA PHE A 380 12.80 -38.90 24.13
C PHE A 380 12.58 -38.85 22.62
N TRP A 381 13.63 -38.94 21.80
CA TRP A 381 13.50 -38.89 20.34
C TRP A 381 12.61 -40.03 19.80
N THR A 382 12.78 -41.24 20.32
CA THR A 382 12.05 -42.44 19.89
C THR A 382 10.55 -42.32 20.16
N HIS A 383 10.19 -41.91 21.38
CA HIS A 383 8.80 -41.90 21.84
C HIS A 383 8.06 -40.59 21.56
N THR A 384 8.76 -39.54 21.11
CA THR A 384 8.14 -38.25 20.77
C THR A 384 8.23 -37.96 19.27
N ILE A 385 9.42 -37.62 18.77
CA ILE A 385 9.66 -37.16 17.40
C ILE A 385 9.45 -38.31 16.42
N ARG A 386 10.14 -39.44 16.62
CA ARG A 386 10.05 -40.58 15.71
C ARG A 386 8.64 -41.19 15.70
N CYS A 387 8.05 -41.42 16.87
CA CYS A 387 6.70 -41.99 16.95
C CYS A 387 5.69 -41.19 16.12
N GLU A 388 5.79 -39.85 16.16
CA GLU A 388 4.96 -38.94 15.38
C GLU A 388 5.25 -39.00 13.87
N GLU A 389 6.52 -39.13 13.47
CA GLU A 389 6.89 -39.29 12.07
C GLU A 389 6.49 -40.66 11.49
N VAL A 390 6.50 -41.72 12.32
CA VAL A 390 5.97 -43.06 11.95
C VAL A 390 4.45 -43.02 11.80
N GLU A 391 3.73 -42.22 12.60
CA GLU A 391 2.28 -41.98 12.41
C GLU A 391 2.01 -41.54 10.96
N THR A 392 2.87 -40.68 10.41
CA THR A 392 2.81 -40.15 9.04
C THR A 392 3.85 -40.74 8.08
N GLU A 393 4.23 -42.01 8.26
CA GLU A 393 5.29 -42.68 7.48
C GLU A 393 5.22 -42.51 5.95
N HIS A 394 4.02 -42.44 5.36
CA HIS A 394 3.84 -42.27 3.91
C HIS A 394 4.62 -41.07 3.31
N ILE A 395 4.89 -40.05 4.11
CA ILE A 395 5.68 -38.87 3.75
C ILE A 395 7.14 -39.23 3.47
N HIS A 396 7.68 -40.23 4.18
CA HIS A 396 9.08 -40.65 4.09
C HIS A 396 9.28 -41.77 3.07
N THR A 397 8.31 -42.70 2.96
CA THR A 397 8.44 -43.84 2.04
C THR A 397 8.21 -43.43 0.56
N GLU A 398 7.26 -42.54 0.28
CA GLU A 398 6.92 -42.15 -1.10
C GLU A 398 8.07 -41.43 -1.81
N ARG A 399 8.50 -41.96 -2.97
CA ARG A 399 9.61 -41.38 -3.75
C ARG A 399 9.36 -39.92 -4.15
N ARG A 400 8.14 -39.59 -4.58
CA ARG A 400 7.75 -38.23 -4.96
C ARG A 400 7.90 -37.25 -3.79
N VAL A 401 7.45 -37.65 -2.61
CA VAL A 401 7.49 -36.79 -1.41
C VAL A 401 8.94 -36.59 -0.94
N ARG A 402 9.78 -37.63 -1.06
CA ARG A 402 11.23 -37.50 -0.84
C ARG A 402 11.89 -36.48 -1.78
N ALA A 403 11.50 -36.45 -3.05
CA ALA A 403 12.01 -35.44 -4.00
C ALA A 403 11.62 -34.01 -3.56
N ILE A 404 10.39 -33.79 -3.11
CA ILE A 404 9.94 -32.50 -2.57
C ILE A 404 10.70 -32.13 -1.30
N SER A 405 10.90 -33.10 -0.39
CA SER A 405 11.68 -32.90 0.83
C SER A 405 13.12 -32.52 0.51
N ALA A 406 13.77 -33.18 -0.45
CA ALA A 406 15.13 -32.86 -0.87
C ALA A 406 15.23 -31.45 -1.49
N ALA A 407 14.25 -31.06 -2.31
CA ALA A 407 14.17 -29.71 -2.84
C ALA A 407 14.03 -28.65 -1.72
N ALA A 408 13.19 -28.92 -0.71
CA ALA A 408 13.06 -28.07 0.46
C ALA A 408 14.38 -27.95 1.26
N ARG A 409 15.12 -29.06 1.44
CA ARG A 409 16.45 -29.04 2.07
C ARG A 409 17.45 -28.19 1.29
N LYS A 410 17.50 -28.35 -0.04
CA LYS A 410 18.36 -27.54 -0.92
C LYS A 410 18.06 -26.05 -0.79
N ALA A 411 16.78 -25.66 -0.86
CA ALA A 411 16.36 -24.28 -0.71
C ALA A 411 16.71 -23.69 0.67
N MET A 412 16.57 -24.51 1.73
CA MET A 412 16.97 -24.11 3.09
C MET A 412 18.48 -23.86 3.19
N TYR A 413 19.32 -24.77 2.69
CA TYR A 413 20.79 -24.60 2.74
C TYR A 413 21.32 -23.50 1.82
N ASP A 414 20.61 -23.19 0.72
CA ASP A 414 20.92 -22.05 -0.12
C ASP A 414 20.67 -20.71 0.61
N ALA A 415 19.69 -20.66 1.53
CA ALA A 415 19.34 -19.45 2.27
C ALA A 415 20.02 -19.34 3.65
N THR A 416 20.33 -20.47 4.31
CA THR A 416 20.72 -20.52 5.72
C THR A 416 21.95 -21.42 5.92
N PRO A 417 23.01 -20.94 6.59
CA PRO A 417 24.16 -21.78 6.94
C PRO A 417 23.77 -23.01 7.78
N TYR A 418 24.41 -24.16 7.53
CA TYR A 418 24.10 -25.44 8.19
C TYR A 418 24.14 -25.37 9.72
N GLU A 419 25.08 -24.61 10.28
CA GLU A 419 25.18 -24.38 11.73
C GLU A 419 23.92 -23.72 12.31
N ALA A 420 23.38 -22.70 11.63
CA ALA A 420 22.15 -22.04 12.04
C ALA A 420 20.93 -22.96 11.86
N VAL A 421 20.93 -23.86 10.88
CA VAL A 421 19.89 -24.89 10.72
C VAL A 421 19.88 -25.84 11.92
N LEU A 422 21.03 -26.35 12.33
CA LEU A 422 21.14 -27.23 13.50
C LEU A 422 20.71 -26.52 14.79
N GLN A 423 21.14 -25.26 15.00
CA GLN A 423 20.69 -24.47 16.14
C GLN A 423 19.17 -24.24 16.12
N GLY A 424 18.59 -24.00 14.94
CA GLY A 424 17.15 -23.88 14.77
C GLY A 424 16.38 -25.14 15.17
N PHE A 425 16.92 -26.32 14.91
CA PHE A 425 16.36 -27.59 15.38
C PHE A 425 16.47 -27.75 16.91
N VAL A 426 17.63 -27.42 17.48
CA VAL A 426 17.83 -27.42 18.94
C VAL A 426 16.83 -26.47 19.63
N ASP A 427 16.66 -25.26 19.09
CA ASP A 427 15.70 -24.28 19.58
C ASP A 427 14.24 -24.76 19.43
N ALA A 428 13.95 -25.51 18.37
CA ALA A 428 12.64 -26.12 18.15
C ALA A 428 12.28 -27.11 19.28
N VAL A 429 13.28 -27.84 19.80
CA VAL A 429 13.13 -28.73 20.97
C VAL A 429 13.07 -27.95 22.26
N ALA A 430 14.05 -27.06 22.51
CA ALA A 430 14.20 -26.33 23.76
C ALA A 430 12.96 -25.50 24.16
N ARG A 431 12.24 -24.96 23.16
CA ARG A 431 11.06 -24.11 23.34
C ARG A 431 9.74 -24.80 22.99
N GLY A 432 9.77 -26.12 22.76
CA GLY A 432 8.57 -26.89 22.44
C GLY A 432 7.59 -26.98 23.61
N GLN A 433 6.51 -27.73 23.42
CA GLN A 433 5.46 -27.98 24.40
C GLN A 433 5.22 -29.48 24.52
N LEU A 434 5.04 -29.97 25.75
CA LEU A 434 4.67 -31.35 26.03
C LEU A 434 3.18 -31.39 26.39
N ASP A 435 2.38 -32.04 25.53
CA ASP A 435 0.98 -32.33 25.82
C ASP A 435 0.90 -33.71 26.48
N MET A 436 0.82 -33.71 27.81
CA MET A 436 0.78 -34.94 28.61
C MET A 436 -0.50 -35.74 28.39
N ALA A 437 -1.62 -35.09 28.02
CA ALA A 437 -2.90 -35.76 27.79
C ALA A 437 -2.92 -36.48 26.44
N ALA A 438 -2.36 -35.85 25.41
CA ALA A 438 -2.23 -36.46 24.09
C ALA A 438 -1.04 -37.42 23.96
N ALA A 439 -0.14 -37.49 24.96
CA ALA A 439 1.17 -38.14 24.85
C ALA A 439 1.96 -37.62 23.62
N GLY A 440 1.99 -36.30 23.45
CA GLY A 440 2.53 -35.65 22.26
C GLY A 440 3.54 -34.55 22.57
N PHE A 441 4.59 -34.48 21.76
CA PHE A 441 5.53 -33.35 21.75
C PHE A 441 5.19 -32.43 20.57
N LYS A 442 4.92 -31.15 20.87
CA LYS A 442 4.74 -30.10 19.88
C LYS A 442 6.01 -29.26 19.82
N PRO A 443 6.79 -29.30 18.73
CA PRO A 443 7.99 -28.48 18.59
C PRO A 443 7.65 -26.99 18.53
N ARG A 444 8.63 -26.13 18.82
CA ARG A 444 8.52 -24.72 18.47
C ARG A 444 8.63 -24.58 16.95
N ILE A 445 7.50 -24.21 16.36
CA ILE A 445 7.33 -24.05 14.91
C ILE A 445 8.02 -22.74 14.46
N ASN A 446 9.35 -22.79 14.31
CA ASN A 446 10.15 -21.72 13.74
C ASN A 446 10.32 -21.91 12.21
N ASP A 447 10.88 -20.91 11.53
CA ASP A 447 11.00 -20.93 10.06
C ASP A 447 11.85 -22.12 9.58
N ILE A 448 12.92 -22.49 10.30
CA ILE A 448 13.77 -23.65 9.98
C ILE A 448 12.96 -24.94 10.08
N TRP A 449 12.23 -25.15 11.17
CA TRP A 449 11.36 -26.31 11.35
C TRP A 449 10.30 -26.39 10.25
N CYS A 450 9.69 -25.26 9.87
CA CYS A 450 8.74 -25.22 8.75
C CYS A 450 9.38 -25.65 7.42
N GLN A 451 10.64 -25.27 7.15
CA GLN A 451 11.36 -25.67 5.94
C GLN A 451 11.69 -27.17 5.96
N LEU A 452 12.14 -27.70 7.10
CA LEU A 452 12.43 -29.12 7.29
C LEU A 452 11.19 -30.00 7.08
N HIS A 453 10.04 -29.58 7.60
CA HIS A 453 8.77 -30.33 7.52
C HIS A 453 7.84 -29.80 6.41
N TYR A 454 8.35 -29.05 5.44
CA TYR A 454 7.55 -28.50 4.34
C TYR A 454 6.80 -29.59 3.57
N ALA A 455 7.45 -30.73 3.30
CA ALA A 455 6.81 -31.86 2.62
C ALA A 455 5.59 -32.43 3.36
N LYS A 456 5.55 -32.31 4.70
CA LYS A 456 4.44 -32.79 5.52
C LYS A 456 3.25 -31.83 5.53
N PHE A 457 3.51 -30.54 5.71
CA PHE A 457 2.47 -29.55 5.99
C PHE A 457 2.17 -28.60 4.83
N GLY A 458 3.06 -28.49 3.84
CA GLY A 458 2.95 -27.55 2.72
C GLY A 458 2.90 -28.19 1.33
N ALA A 459 3.14 -29.49 1.22
CA ALA A 459 3.12 -30.23 -0.04
C ALA A 459 1.86 -31.11 -0.18
N PRO A 460 1.51 -31.56 -1.39
CA PRO A 460 0.30 -32.37 -1.64
C PRO A 460 0.50 -33.84 -1.24
N THR A 461 0.65 -34.04 0.07
CA THR A 461 0.68 -35.32 0.79
C THR A 461 -0.66 -35.60 1.46
N MET A 462 -1.61 -34.67 1.41
CA MET A 462 -2.85 -34.76 2.19
C MET A 462 -3.95 -35.57 1.49
N THR A 463 -4.62 -36.41 2.28
CA THR A 463 -5.85 -37.11 1.90
C THR A 463 -7.00 -36.69 2.80
N GLN A 464 -8.21 -36.78 2.28
CA GLN A 464 -9.43 -36.47 2.99
C GLN A 464 -10.46 -37.57 2.75
N HIS A 465 -10.81 -38.27 3.82
CA HIS A 465 -11.91 -39.23 3.85
C HIS A 465 -13.12 -38.61 4.54
N THR A 466 -14.24 -38.59 3.82
CA THR A 466 -15.53 -38.09 4.28
C THR A 466 -16.61 -39.11 3.91
N THR A 467 -17.80 -38.96 4.48
CA THR A 467 -18.97 -39.77 4.10
C THR A 467 -19.25 -39.79 2.59
N THR A 468 -18.92 -38.71 1.88
CA THR A 468 -19.21 -38.56 0.46
C THR A 468 -18.10 -39.12 -0.43
N ALA A 469 -16.84 -38.91 -0.06
CA ALA A 469 -15.70 -39.28 -0.90
C ALA A 469 -14.42 -39.46 -0.09
N SER A 470 -13.57 -40.35 -0.60
CA SER A 470 -12.16 -40.49 -0.26
C SER A 470 -11.34 -39.87 -1.38
N ARG A 471 -10.58 -38.80 -1.10
CA ARG A 471 -9.86 -38.02 -2.12
C ARG A 471 -8.44 -37.69 -1.69
N GLN A 472 -7.55 -37.54 -2.68
CA GLN A 472 -6.19 -37.01 -2.51
C GLN A 472 -6.13 -35.58 -3.04
N LEU A 473 -5.51 -34.67 -2.29
CA LEU A 473 -5.38 -33.27 -2.67
C LEU A 473 -4.08 -33.04 -3.45
N HIS A 474 -4.13 -33.24 -4.78
CA HIS A 474 -2.94 -33.21 -5.64
C HIS A 474 -2.24 -31.85 -5.76
N PHE A 475 -2.94 -30.73 -5.52
CA PHE A 475 -2.42 -29.37 -5.71
C PHE A 475 -2.51 -28.51 -4.43
N PHE A 476 -2.59 -29.17 -3.27
CA PHE A 476 -2.43 -28.44 -2.01
C PHE A 476 -1.02 -27.85 -1.93
N HIS A 477 -0.93 -26.61 -1.47
CA HIS A 477 0.30 -25.83 -1.46
C HIS A 477 0.27 -24.81 -0.32
N ALA A 478 1.37 -24.70 0.43
CA ALA A 478 1.59 -23.61 1.37
C ALA A 478 2.52 -22.57 0.72
N GLY A 479 1.98 -21.39 0.39
CA GLY A 479 2.73 -20.34 -0.29
C GLY A 479 3.80 -19.68 0.58
N SER A 480 3.70 -19.84 1.91
CA SER A 480 4.63 -19.29 2.88
C SER A 480 4.87 -20.21 4.07
N LEU A 481 5.99 -20.01 4.77
CA LEU A 481 6.29 -20.74 6.01
C LEU A 481 5.31 -20.43 7.15
N LYS A 482 4.58 -19.32 7.06
CA LYS A 482 3.50 -18.99 8.01
C LYS A 482 2.28 -19.87 7.81
N GLU A 483 1.94 -20.24 6.58
CA GLU A 483 0.87 -21.20 6.29
C GLU A 483 1.24 -22.60 6.78
N VAL A 484 2.51 -23.01 6.57
CA VAL A 484 3.05 -24.24 7.16
C VAL A 484 2.92 -24.22 8.68
N ALA A 485 3.28 -23.10 9.30
CA ALA A 485 3.22 -22.95 10.75
C ALA A 485 1.79 -23.02 11.31
N ALA A 486 0.84 -22.36 10.63
CA ALA A 486 -0.59 -22.40 10.98
C ALA A 486 -1.15 -23.82 10.85
N THR A 487 -0.81 -24.51 9.76
CA THR A 487 -1.23 -25.89 9.48
C THR A 487 -0.68 -26.85 10.53
N ALA A 488 0.60 -26.74 10.88
CA ALA A 488 1.22 -27.54 11.94
C ALA A 488 0.64 -27.23 13.33
N THR A 489 0.41 -25.94 13.63
CA THR A 489 -0.21 -25.52 14.90
C THR A 489 -1.59 -26.13 15.06
N LEU A 490 -2.40 -26.08 14.00
CA LEU A 490 -3.72 -26.69 14.00
C LEU A 490 -3.64 -28.22 14.14
N TYR A 491 -2.78 -28.86 13.35
CA TYR A 491 -2.56 -30.31 13.39
C TYR A 491 -2.27 -30.81 14.82
N TYR A 492 -1.28 -30.21 15.50
CA TYR A 492 -0.92 -30.60 16.87
C TYR A 492 -2.03 -30.26 17.88
N ALA A 493 -2.72 -29.14 17.73
CA ALA A 493 -3.80 -28.73 18.64
C ALA A 493 -5.08 -29.57 18.48
N THR A 494 -5.29 -30.19 17.32
CA THR A 494 -6.45 -31.06 17.06
C THR A 494 -6.14 -32.55 17.20
N LYS A 495 -4.97 -32.93 17.73
CA LYS A 495 -4.67 -34.34 18.00
C LYS A 495 -5.64 -34.93 19.05
N PRO A 496 -5.94 -36.23 18.96
CA PRO A 496 -6.79 -36.90 19.94
C PRO A 496 -6.26 -36.74 21.36
N LEU A 497 -7.15 -36.40 22.29
CA LEU A 497 -6.91 -36.10 23.71
C LEU A 497 -6.03 -34.86 23.96
N SER A 498 -5.87 -33.96 22.97
CA SER A 498 -5.12 -32.72 23.20
C SER A 498 -5.77 -31.85 24.28
N SER A 499 -4.92 -31.26 25.12
CA SER A 499 -5.27 -30.23 26.10
C SER A 499 -5.94 -28.98 25.49
N SER A 500 -5.86 -28.78 24.16
CA SER A 500 -6.52 -27.69 23.45
C SER A 500 -8.01 -27.94 23.14
N LEU A 501 -8.50 -29.16 23.39
CA LEU A 501 -9.87 -29.58 23.11
C LEU A 501 -10.63 -29.84 24.42
N ASP A 502 -11.85 -29.30 24.53
CA ASP A 502 -12.68 -29.48 25.73
C ASP A 502 -13.66 -30.65 25.55
N TYR A 503 -13.35 -31.79 26.15
CA TYR A 503 -14.16 -33.02 26.07
C TYR A 503 -15.35 -33.05 27.05
N ALA A 504 -15.60 -31.99 27.83
CA ALA A 504 -16.64 -32.01 28.87
C ALA A 504 -18.07 -32.13 28.31
N SER A 505 -18.34 -31.55 27.13
CA SER A 505 -19.62 -31.70 26.43
C SER A 505 -19.47 -31.50 24.92
N PRO A 506 -20.42 -32.01 24.08
CA PRO A 506 -20.43 -31.78 22.64
C PRO A 506 -20.33 -30.30 22.24
N TYR A 507 -21.01 -29.43 23.01
CA TYR A 507 -20.97 -27.98 22.79
C TYR A 507 -19.59 -27.39 23.04
N LYS A 508 -18.98 -27.72 24.18
CA LYS A 508 -17.66 -27.22 24.54
C LYS A 508 -16.59 -27.72 23.56
N PHE A 509 -16.65 -28.98 23.17
CA PHE A 509 -15.78 -29.57 22.16
C PHE A 509 -15.88 -28.84 20.80
N ARG A 510 -17.12 -28.53 20.39
CA ARG A 510 -17.36 -27.72 19.19
C ARG A 510 -16.79 -26.31 19.33
N ARG A 511 -16.98 -25.63 20.46
CA ARG A 511 -16.45 -24.28 20.69
C ARG A 511 -14.91 -24.26 20.67
N SER A 512 -14.24 -25.24 21.31
CA SER A 512 -12.78 -25.34 21.26
C SER A 512 -12.27 -25.59 19.84
N LEU A 513 -12.88 -26.53 19.10
CA LEU A 513 -12.52 -26.81 17.70
C LEU A 513 -12.69 -25.58 16.79
N VAL A 514 -13.85 -24.93 16.86
CA VAL A 514 -14.13 -23.75 16.04
C VAL A 514 -13.20 -22.59 16.38
N GLY A 515 -12.83 -22.41 17.66
CA GLY A 515 -11.83 -21.43 18.06
C GLY A 515 -10.46 -21.68 17.42
N LEU A 516 -10.01 -22.94 17.39
CA LEU A 516 -8.77 -23.35 16.71
C LEU A 516 -8.86 -23.13 15.19
N PHE A 517 -9.97 -23.52 14.55
CA PHE A 517 -10.17 -23.32 13.12
C PHE A 517 -10.25 -21.84 12.73
N SER A 518 -10.87 -21.01 13.57
CA SER A 518 -10.90 -19.55 13.39
C SER A 518 -9.49 -18.96 13.46
N THR A 519 -8.69 -19.38 14.46
CA THR A 519 -7.29 -18.96 14.60
C THR A 519 -6.47 -19.32 13.37
N TYR A 520 -6.56 -20.57 12.90
CA TYR A 520 -5.95 -21.01 11.66
C TYR A 520 -6.39 -20.14 10.46
N GLY A 521 -7.69 -19.86 10.33
CA GLY A 521 -8.22 -19.02 9.26
C GLY A 521 -7.63 -17.61 9.25
N VAL A 522 -7.51 -16.98 10.42
CA VAL A 522 -6.89 -15.64 10.57
C VAL A 522 -5.41 -15.67 10.16
N GLU A 523 -4.66 -16.69 10.58
CA GLU A 523 -3.25 -16.85 10.19
C GLU A 523 -3.09 -17.05 8.68
N MET A 524 -3.99 -17.82 8.05
CA MET A 524 -4.03 -17.99 6.59
C MET A 524 -4.36 -16.68 5.87
N ALA A 525 -5.33 -15.90 6.37
CA ALA A 525 -5.67 -14.59 5.81
C ALA A 525 -4.50 -13.60 5.91
N TYR A 526 -3.79 -13.58 7.05
CA TYR A 526 -2.58 -12.80 7.20
C TYR A 526 -1.49 -13.21 6.21
N ALA A 527 -1.27 -14.51 6.03
CA ALA A 527 -0.28 -15.02 5.07
C ALA A 527 -0.62 -14.62 3.62
N ILE A 528 -1.91 -14.61 3.26
CA ILE A 528 -2.40 -14.17 1.94
C ILE A 528 -2.19 -12.66 1.75
N GLN A 529 -2.51 -11.84 2.75
CA GLN A 529 -2.37 -10.38 2.68
C GLN A 529 -0.91 -9.92 2.65
N ARG A 530 -0.03 -10.61 3.39
CA ARG A 530 1.34 -10.16 3.67
C ARG A 530 2.18 -9.80 2.44
N PRO A 531 2.29 -10.62 1.38
CA PRO A 531 3.18 -10.29 0.25
C PRO A 531 2.78 -9.02 -0.50
N LEU A 532 1.48 -8.78 -0.70
CA LEU A 532 1.02 -7.58 -1.41
C LEU A 532 1.06 -6.35 -0.51
N LEU A 533 0.54 -6.44 0.71
CA LEU A 533 0.48 -5.30 1.63
C LEU A 533 1.85 -4.85 2.13
N LEU A 534 2.81 -5.77 2.33
CA LEU A 534 4.17 -5.37 2.69
C LEU A 534 4.88 -4.65 1.53
N SER A 535 4.66 -5.11 0.29
CA SER A 535 5.17 -4.42 -0.90
C SER A 535 4.57 -3.01 -1.04
N ALA A 536 3.27 -2.86 -0.80
CA ALA A 536 2.59 -1.56 -0.81
C ALA A 536 3.14 -0.62 0.29
N ALA A 537 3.35 -1.13 1.51
CA ALA A 537 3.97 -0.36 2.59
C ALA A 537 5.39 0.13 2.23
N ASN A 538 6.20 -0.75 1.63
CA ASN A 538 7.54 -0.39 1.15
C ASN A 538 7.50 0.67 0.03
N LEU A 539 6.55 0.58 -0.90
CA LEU A 539 6.32 1.58 -1.96
C LEU A 539 5.90 2.94 -1.40
N ALA A 540 4.97 2.96 -0.45
CA ALA A 540 4.56 4.19 0.23
C ALA A 540 5.75 4.83 0.98
N LYS A 541 6.53 4.02 1.71
CA LYS A 541 7.71 4.51 2.41
C LYS A 541 8.79 5.03 1.45
N ALA A 542 8.97 4.39 0.30
CA ALA A 542 9.90 4.85 -0.73
C ALA A 542 9.50 6.23 -1.28
N GLU A 543 8.22 6.44 -1.57
CA GLU A 543 7.72 7.75 -2.03
C GLU A 543 7.94 8.85 -0.99
N ASP A 544 7.67 8.58 0.29
CA ASP A 544 7.89 9.54 1.38
C ASP A 544 9.38 9.94 1.52
N LEU A 545 10.29 8.96 1.39
CA LEU A 545 11.74 9.22 1.43
C LEU A 545 12.21 9.99 0.18
N ILE A 546 11.74 9.62 -1.01
CA ILE A 546 12.04 10.35 -2.26
C ILE A 546 11.60 11.81 -2.13
N ARG A 547 10.37 12.05 -1.65
CA ARG A 547 9.84 13.40 -1.43
C ARG A 547 10.72 14.21 -0.49
N SER A 548 11.18 13.61 0.60
CA SER A 548 12.04 14.28 1.59
C SER A 548 13.40 14.65 1.00
N VAL A 549 14.01 13.74 0.24
CA VAL A 549 15.27 13.97 -0.47
C VAL A 549 15.14 15.08 -1.52
N VAL A 550 14.06 15.07 -2.31
CA VAL A 550 13.80 16.09 -3.34
C VAL A 550 13.57 17.47 -2.72
N LYS A 551 12.76 17.55 -1.66
CA LYS A 551 12.55 18.81 -0.92
C LYS A 551 13.86 19.36 -0.36
N ASN A 552 14.71 18.50 0.20
CA ASN A 552 16.02 18.90 0.70
C ASN A 552 16.93 19.44 -0.43
N ALA A 553 16.92 18.78 -1.60
CA ALA A 553 17.67 19.20 -2.78
C ALA A 553 17.20 20.55 -3.37
N ALA A 554 15.91 20.89 -3.21
CA ALA A 554 15.33 22.14 -3.72
C ALA A 554 15.70 23.39 -2.88
N ARG A 555 15.98 23.25 -1.58
CA ARG A 555 16.19 24.39 -0.66
C ARG A 555 17.29 25.38 -1.12
N PRO A 556 18.50 24.92 -1.52
CA PRO A 556 19.56 25.85 -1.93
C PRO A 556 19.22 26.69 -3.17
N PHE A 557 18.31 26.21 -4.02
CA PHE A 557 17.87 26.99 -5.18
C PHE A 557 17.02 28.19 -4.74
N GLY A 558 16.08 27.98 -3.81
CA GLY A 558 15.27 29.05 -3.24
C GLY A 558 16.09 30.12 -2.52
N GLU A 559 17.11 29.70 -1.75
CA GLU A 559 18.03 30.63 -1.08
C GLU A 559 18.79 31.52 -2.07
N ARG A 560 19.38 30.93 -3.12
CA ARG A 560 20.08 31.67 -4.17
C ARG A 560 19.16 32.61 -4.94
N ARG A 561 17.95 32.15 -5.27
CA ARG A 561 16.98 32.96 -6.02
C ARG A 561 16.52 34.17 -5.22
N ARG A 562 16.17 33.98 -3.94
CA ARG A 562 15.77 35.09 -3.05
C ARG A 562 16.88 36.13 -2.89
N ALA A 563 18.12 35.70 -2.66
CA ALA A 563 19.26 36.61 -2.57
C ALA A 563 19.44 37.45 -3.85
N LYS A 564 19.31 36.83 -5.03
CA LYS A 564 19.35 37.56 -6.31
C LYS A 564 18.20 38.54 -6.50
N ILE A 565 16.97 38.14 -6.16
CA ILE A 565 15.79 39.01 -6.26
C ILE A 565 15.95 40.23 -5.35
N GLU A 566 16.42 40.04 -4.11
CA GLU A 566 16.70 41.13 -3.18
C GLU A 566 17.75 42.09 -3.72
N GLN A 567 18.84 41.57 -4.30
CA GLN A 567 19.87 42.38 -4.92
C GLN A 567 19.33 43.20 -6.10
N LEU A 568 18.63 42.56 -7.04
CA LEU A 568 18.04 43.24 -8.20
C LEU A 568 16.99 44.28 -7.77
N ARG A 569 16.22 43.99 -6.72
CA ARG A 569 15.26 44.93 -6.16
C ARG A 569 15.95 46.16 -5.58
N ALA A 570 17.03 45.98 -4.83
CA ALA A 570 17.82 47.10 -4.30
C ALA A 570 18.42 47.98 -5.41
N ASP A 571 18.91 47.36 -6.50
CA ASP A 571 19.44 48.07 -7.66
C ASP A 571 18.33 48.87 -8.40
N HIS A 572 17.15 48.28 -8.59
CA HIS A 572 16.02 48.94 -9.24
C HIS A 572 15.44 50.09 -8.39
N GLN A 573 15.27 49.88 -7.09
CA GLN A 573 14.73 50.89 -6.16
C GLN A 573 15.57 52.17 -6.11
N ARG A 574 16.87 52.07 -6.38
CA ARG A 574 17.75 53.26 -6.48
C ARG A 574 17.34 54.21 -7.61
N LEU A 575 16.70 53.70 -8.65
CA LEU A 575 16.33 54.44 -9.87
C LEU A 575 14.82 54.68 -10.00
N ALA A 576 13.99 53.86 -9.34
CA ALA A 576 12.54 53.94 -9.42
C ALA A 576 11.95 55.07 -8.53
N THR A 577 10.69 55.42 -8.79
CA THR A 577 9.95 56.37 -7.94
C THR A 577 9.61 55.69 -6.60
N PRO A 578 10.10 56.20 -5.45
CA PRO A 578 9.92 55.53 -4.16
C PRO A 578 8.47 55.64 -3.65
N VAL A 579 7.95 54.56 -3.08
CA VAL A 579 6.80 54.62 -2.16
C VAL A 579 7.31 55.16 -0.82
N GLN A 580 6.60 56.11 -0.23
CA GLN A 580 6.95 56.74 1.05
C GLN A 580 5.72 56.87 1.95
N GLY A 581 5.92 57.28 3.21
CA GLY A 581 4.83 57.67 4.10
C GLY A 581 3.83 56.57 4.47
N VAL A 582 4.22 55.30 4.46
CA VAL A 582 3.32 54.18 4.78
C VAL A 582 2.84 54.26 6.23
N MET A 583 1.54 54.42 6.44
CA MET A 583 0.92 54.55 7.76
C MET A 583 -0.35 53.70 7.86
N VAL A 584 -0.53 53.02 9.00
CA VAL A 584 -1.78 52.31 9.33
C VAL A 584 -2.61 53.20 10.26
N SER A 585 -3.85 53.48 9.88
CA SER A 585 -4.79 54.35 10.60
C SER A 585 -6.14 53.65 10.82
N ALA A 586 -6.97 54.21 11.70
CA ALA A 586 -8.35 53.75 11.87
C ALA A 586 -9.20 54.08 10.62
N VAL A 587 -10.22 53.27 10.36
CA VAL A 587 -11.17 53.54 9.27
C VAL A 587 -12.04 54.73 9.67
N VAL A 588 -12.04 55.78 8.85
CA VAL A 588 -12.93 56.94 9.03
C VAL A 588 -14.37 56.52 8.76
N SER A 589 -15.28 56.83 9.68
CA SER A 589 -16.71 56.58 9.51
C SER A 589 -17.28 57.41 8.35
N GLU A 590 -18.00 56.75 7.44
CA GLU A 590 -18.75 57.42 6.37
C GLU A 590 -20.08 58.02 6.87
N LEU A 591 -20.51 57.66 8.10
CA LEU A 591 -21.73 58.18 8.70
C LEU A 591 -21.52 59.62 9.18
N LEU A 592 -22.35 60.53 8.67
CA LEU A 592 -22.35 61.94 9.02
C LEU A 592 -23.29 62.20 10.20
N GLU A 593 -22.86 63.04 11.15
CA GLU A 593 -23.74 63.55 12.22
C GLU A 593 -24.86 64.42 11.62
N GLY A 594 -26.02 64.46 12.29
CA GLY A 594 -27.17 65.23 11.83
C GLY A 594 -26.85 66.72 11.69
N GLY A 595 -26.67 67.20 10.46
CA GLY A 595 -26.32 68.59 10.13
C GLY A 595 -24.94 68.81 9.53
N ALA A 596 -24.10 67.77 9.38
CA ALA A 596 -22.79 67.88 8.74
C ALA A 596 -22.88 67.98 7.19
N ASP A 597 -22.08 68.87 6.60
CA ASP A 597 -22.02 69.09 5.16
C ASP A 597 -21.12 68.04 4.47
N VAL A 598 -21.62 67.45 3.38
CA VAL A 598 -20.90 66.45 2.54
C VAL A 598 -19.61 67.05 1.97
N SER A 599 -19.59 68.35 1.67
CA SER A 599 -18.42 69.04 1.13
C SER A 599 -17.38 69.37 2.23
N GLY A 600 -17.83 69.71 3.44
CA GLY A 600 -16.97 69.95 4.61
C GLY A 600 -16.32 68.67 5.15
N ALA A 601 -17.00 67.53 5.08
CA ALA A 601 -16.46 66.22 5.45
C ALA A 601 -15.37 65.72 4.49
N ALA A 602 -15.38 66.16 3.22
CA ALA A 602 -14.33 65.85 2.24
C ALA A 602 -13.05 66.69 2.43
N GLU A 603 -13.16 67.88 3.03
CA GLU A 603 -12.05 68.81 3.28
C GLU A 603 -11.49 68.74 4.71
N ALA A 604 -12.28 68.27 5.69
CA ALA A 604 -11.85 68.01 7.07
C ALA A 604 -10.91 66.79 7.13
N LYS A 605 -9.65 66.99 6.75
CA LYS A 605 -8.55 66.07 7.08
C LYS A 605 -8.28 66.17 8.59
N GLU A 606 -9.05 65.46 9.40
CA GLU A 606 -8.60 65.17 10.76
C GLU A 606 -7.20 64.53 10.68
N PRO A 607 -6.24 64.90 11.56
CA PRO A 607 -4.94 64.26 11.60
C PRO A 607 -5.15 62.77 11.94
N GLN A 608 -5.05 61.92 10.92
CA GLN A 608 -5.17 60.47 11.09
C GLN A 608 -3.93 59.97 11.84
N GLU A 609 -4.08 59.69 13.13
CA GLU A 609 -3.01 59.16 13.96
C GLU A 609 -2.67 57.70 13.57
N ALA A 610 -1.39 57.36 13.67
CA ALA A 610 -0.91 56.01 13.43
C ALA A 610 -1.38 55.08 14.55
N VAL A 611 -1.98 53.95 14.17
CA VAL A 611 -2.48 52.95 15.11
C VAL A 611 -1.33 52.09 15.65
N THR A 612 -1.34 51.81 16.95
CA THR A 612 -0.35 50.93 17.63
C THR A 612 -0.79 49.47 17.71
N ILE A 613 -2.08 49.18 17.50
CA ILE A 613 -2.70 47.86 17.63
C ILE A 613 -3.69 47.58 16.49
N TRP A 614 -3.53 46.43 15.82
CA TRP A 614 -4.49 45.93 14.83
C TRP A 614 -5.06 44.57 15.29
N PRO A 615 -6.31 44.53 15.80
CA PRO A 615 -6.97 43.29 16.19
C PRO A 615 -7.21 42.35 14.99
N LEU A 616 -7.11 41.04 15.21
CA LEU A 616 -7.62 40.07 14.23
C LEU A 616 -9.13 40.23 14.06
N GLY A 617 -9.61 40.18 12.83
CA GLY A 617 -11.02 40.42 12.51
C GLY A 617 -11.41 41.90 12.44
N ALA A 618 -10.47 42.84 12.40
CA ALA A 618 -10.73 44.27 12.29
C ALA A 618 -10.29 44.86 10.94
N ARG A 619 -10.97 45.92 10.51
CA ARG A 619 -10.57 46.75 9.36
C ARG A 619 -9.66 47.90 9.78
N ARG A 620 -8.64 48.19 8.96
CA ARG A 620 -7.77 49.38 9.07
C ARG A 620 -7.51 49.99 7.71
N ALA A 621 -7.18 51.28 7.69
CA ALA A 621 -6.83 52.00 6.49
C ALA A 621 -5.29 52.12 6.38
N VAL A 622 -4.73 51.65 5.26
CA VAL A 622 -3.32 51.82 4.91
C VAL A 622 -3.19 53.01 3.98
N LEU A 623 -2.48 54.03 4.45
CA LEU A 623 -2.12 55.23 3.71
C LEU A 623 -0.72 55.06 3.15
N TYR A 624 -0.49 55.48 1.91
CA TYR A 624 0.82 55.46 1.27
C TYR A 624 0.98 56.70 0.38
N ASP A 625 2.22 57.14 0.15
CA ASP A 625 2.52 58.20 -0.82
C ASP A 625 3.40 57.64 -1.92
N TRP A 626 2.85 57.53 -3.12
CA TRP A 626 3.56 57.07 -4.31
C TRP A 626 3.35 58.02 -5.49
N PRO A 627 4.27 58.98 -5.74
CA PRO A 627 4.07 60.05 -6.71
C PRO A 627 4.39 59.60 -8.15
N THR A 628 3.63 58.64 -8.67
CA THR A 628 3.83 58.14 -10.05
C THR A 628 3.28 59.09 -11.11
N PRO A 629 3.78 59.03 -12.36
CA PRO A 629 3.19 59.76 -13.48
C PRO A 629 1.68 59.45 -13.67
N HIS A 630 1.27 58.20 -13.43
CA HIS A 630 -0.14 57.79 -13.50
C HIS A 630 -1.00 58.40 -12.39
N LEU A 631 -0.46 58.64 -11.19
CA LEU A 631 -1.18 59.33 -10.13
C LEU A 631 -1.44 60.80 -10.50
N GLU A 632 -0.46 61.49 -11.05
CA GLU A 632 -0.64 62.87 -11.50
C GLU A 632 -1.67 62.96 -12.62
N ALA A 633 -1.63 62.03 -13.58
CA ALA A 633 -2.62 61.91 -14.64
C ALA A 633 -4.03 61.67 -14.05
N LEU A 634 -4.15 60.78 -13.05
CA LEU A 634 -5.40 60.50 -12.35
C LEU A 634 -5.93 61.74 -11.61
N LYS A 635 -5.08 62.45 -10.87
CA LYS A 635 -5.43 63.69 -10.14
C LYS A 635 -5.95 64.76 -11.10
N LYS A 636 -5.26 64.99 -12.23
CA LYS A 636 -5.68 65.97 -13.25
C LYS A 636 -7.02 65.59 -13.88
N LYS A 637 -7.22 64.31 -14.22
CA LYS A 637 -8.45 63.81 -14.85
C LYS A 637 -9.64 63.85 -13.90
N VAL A 638 -9.47 63.43 -12.64
CA VAL A 638 -10.53 63.48 -11.62
C VAL A 638 -10.91 64.93 -11.29
N ALA A 639 -9.93 65.83 -11.16
CA ALA A 639 -10.20 67.25 -10.94
C ALA A 639 -10.95 67.92 -12.11
N ALA A 640 -10.67 67.51 -13.35
CA ALA A 640 -11.34 68.03 -14.55
C ALA A 640 -12.76 67.48 -14.77
N ALA A 641 -13.10 66.33 -14.18
CA ALA A 641 -14.38 65.65 -14.40
C ALA A 641 -15.58 66.35 -13.73
N GLY A 642 -15.37 67.15 -12.68
CA GLY A 642 -16.43 67.88 -11.99
C GLY A 642 -17.61 67.01 -11.51
N SER A 643 -18.80 67.61 -11.37
CA SER A 643 -20.02 66.94 -10.88
C SER A 643 -20.85 66.20 -11.96
N ALA A 644 -20.50 66.34 -13.25
CA ALA A 644 -21.20 65.68 -14.36
C ALA A 644 -20.25 64.74 -15.13
N MET A 645 -20.15 63.49 -14.69
CA MET A 645 -19.29 62.48 -15.33
C MET A 645 -19.91 61.91 -16.60
N THR A 646 -19.14 61.85 -17.69
CA THR A 646 -19.50 61.09 -18.92
C THR A 646 -18.97 59.66 -18.86
N ALA A 647 -19.61 58.73 -19.58
CA ALA A 647 -19.15 57.34 -19.67
C ALA A 647 -17.71 57.22 -20.21
N GLN A 648 -17.32 58.10 -21.14
CA GLN A 648 -15.95 58.16 -21.66
C GLN A 648 -14.94 58.61 -20.58
N CYS A 649 -15.28 59.63 -19.78
CA CYS A 649 -14.44 60.07 -18.68
C CYS A 649 -14.24 58.98 -17.61
N VAL A 650 -15.31 58.25 -17.27
CA VAL A 650 -15.23 57.09 -16.35
C VAL A 650 -14.33 56.00 -16.92
N LYS A 651 -14.44 55.71 -18.23
CA LYS A 651 -13.57 54.74 -18.91
C LYS A 651 -12.10 55.15 -18.86
N GLU A 652 -11.78 56.40 -19.20
CA GLU A 652 -10.40 56.93 -19.15
C GLU A 652 -9.82 56.90 -17.72
N ILE A 653 -10.63 57.23 -16.70
CA ILE A 653 -10.23 57.14 -15.29
C ILE A 653 -9.94 55.68 -14.90
N GLN A 654 -10.80 54.74 -15.29
CA GLN A 654 -10.59 53.31 -15.02
C GLN A 654 -9.35 52.76 -15.74
N GLU A 655 -9.07 53.21 -16.97
CA GLU A 655 -7.86 52.84 -17.71
C GLU A 655 -6.61 53.31 -16.98
N ILE A 656 -6.52 54.59 -16.58
CA ILE A 656 -5.37 55.12 -15.82
C ILE A 656 -5.15 54.31 -14.53
N LYS A 657 -6.24 54.00 -13.82
CA LYS A 657 -6.21 53.18 -12.60
C LYS A 657 -5.65 51.77 -12.80
N ARG A 658 -5.72 51.21 -14.01
CA ARG A 658 -5.21 49.85 -14.31
C ARG A 658 -3.72 49.81 -14.66
N HIS A 659 -3.11 50.94 -15.04
CA HIS A 659 -1.70 51.00 -15.45
C HIS A 659 -0.73 51.02 -14.26
N ALA A 660 -1.21 51.28 -13.04
CA ALA A 660 -0.41 51.18 -11.83
C ALA A 660 -1.26 50.67 -10.66
N PHE A 661 -0.68 49.81 -9.83
CA PHE A 661 -1.36 49.25 -8.65
C PHE A 661 -0.37 49.02 -7.52
N VAL A 662 -0.91 48.72 -6.34
CA VAL A 662 -0.15 48.49 -5.13
C VAL A 662 -0.50 47.13 -4.53
N GLU A 663 0.51 46.38 -4.09
CA GLU A 663 0.34 45.16 -3.30
C GLU A 663 0.58 45.45 -1.82
N VAL A 664 -0.28 44.93 -0.95
CA VAL A 664 -0.20 45.16 0.49
C VAL A 664 -0.12 43.83 1.23
N SER A 665 0.99 43.63 1.94
CA SER A 665 1.29 42.38 2.68
C SER A 665 1.64 42.66 4.14
N LEU A 666 1.38 41.68 4.99
CA LEU A 666 1.64 41.76 6.42
C LEU A 666 2.85 40.87 6.79
N TRP A 667 3.79 41.45 7.53
CA TRP A 667 5.04 40.81 7.96
C TRP A 667 5.15 40.83 9.48
N ARG A 668 5.59 39.74 10.09
CA ARG A 668 5.73 39.54 11.53
C ARG A 668 7.18 39.52 11.93
N ARG A 669 7.50 40.08 13.09
CA ARG A 669 8.82 39.91 13.70
C ARG A 669 8.95 38.54 14.36
N VAL A 670 10.00 37.80 14.01
CA VAL A 670 10.31 36.49 14.59
C VAL A 670 11.23 36.67 15.79
N THR A 671 10.92 35.99 16.90
CA THR A 671 11.78 36.01 18.09
C THR A 671 13.01 35.12 17.88
N THR A 672 14.11 35.40 18.60
CA THR A 672 15.33 34.57 18.52
C THR A 672 15.06 33.11 18.88
N GLN A 673 14.17 32.84 19.86
CA GLN A 673 13.77 31.50 20.26
C GLN A 673 13.02 30.74 19.14
N GLU A 674 12.13 31.42 18.42
CA GLU A 674 11.43 30.81 17.27
C GLU A 674 12.40 30.51 16.12
N ALA A 675 13.33 31.44 15.84
CA ALA A 675 14.34 31.26 14.80
C ALA A 675 15.31 30.10 15.12
N GLU A 676 15.75 29.97 16.37
CA GLU A 676 16.56 28.83 16.84
C GLU A 676 15.78 27.51 16.72
N ARG A 677 14.50 27.51 17.12
CA ARG A 677 13.63 26.32 16.99
C ARG A 677 13.43 25.89 15.53
N GLN A 678 13.17 26.84 14.63
CA GLN A 678 13.03 26.55 13.20
C GLN A 678 14.33 26.00 12.61
N ARG A 679 15.48 26.57 12.98
CA ARG A 679 16.80 26.07 12.56
C ARG A 679 17.03 24.65 13.05
N GLY A 680 16.74 24.35 14.32
CA GLY A 680 16.86 23.01 14.89
C GLY A 680 16.01 21.97 14.16
N LEU A 681 14.77 22.30 13.79
CA LEU A 681 13.90 21.41 13.01
C LEU A 681 14.45 21.14 11.60
N VAL A 682 14.99 22.17 10.94
CA VAL A 682 15.61 22.05 9.62
C VAL A 682 16.87 21.18 9.68
N GLU A 683 17.73 21.39 10.69
CA GLU A 683 18.93 20.59 10.93
C GLU A 683 18.59 19.12 11.20
N GLU A 684 17.60 18.85 12.05
CA GLU A 684 17.13 17.50 12.34
C GLU A 684 16.61 16.79 11.08
N GLU A 685 15.78 17.46 10.27
CA GLU A 685 15.29 16.90 9.01
C GLU A 685 16.42 16.65 8.01
N THR A 686 17.40 17.56 7.91
CA THR A 686 18.56 17.37 7.04
C THR A 686 19.42 16.19 7.47
N PHE A 687 19.57 15.99 8.79
CA PHE A 687 20.28 14.85 9.35
C PHE A 687 19.55 13.52 9.03
N GLN A 688 18.24 13.47 9.23
CA GLN A 688 17.42 12.29 8.90
C GLN A 688 17.50 11.94 7.40
N VAL A 689 17.46 12.95 6.52
CA VAL A 689 17.62 12.74 5.07
C VAL A 689 19.01 12.22 4.73
N ALA A 690 20.07 12.77 5.34
CA ALA A 690 21.44 12.31 5.12
C ALA A 690 21.64 10.86 5.57
N GLU A 691 21.04 10.47 6.70
CA GLU A 691 21.06 9.08 7.18
C GLU A 691 20.31 8.15 6.23
N ALA A 692 19.12 8.54 5.75
CA ALA A 692 18.35 7.77 4.78
C ALA A 692 19.15 7.56 3.48
N VAL A 693 19.77 8.61 2.94
CA VAL A 693 20.62 8.55 1.74
C VAL A 693 21.83 7.65 1.96
N ARG A 694 22.43 7.66 3.15
CA ARG A 694 23.54 6.76 3.51
C ARG A 694 23.09 5.28 3.55
N SER A 695 21.89 5.02 4.07
CA SER A 695 21.35 3.66 4.19
C SER A 695 20.84 3.07 2.87
N ILE A 696 20.34 3.92 1.95
CA ILE A 696 19.73 3.50 0.68
C ILE A 696 20.42 4.23 -0.49
N PRO A 697 21.39 3.60 -1.17
CA PRO A 697 22.21 4.26 -2.20
C PRO A 697 21.43 4.81 -3.39
N SER A 698 20.28 4.24 -3.75
CA SER A 698 19.44 4.74 -4.84
C SER A 698 18.89 6.14 -4.56
N LEU A 699 18.70 6.53 -3.30
CA LEU A 699 18.29 7.89 -2.92
C LEU A 699 19.38 8.94 -3.21
N ALA A 700 20.66 8.57 -3.15
CA ALA A 700 21.75 9.47 -3.54
C ALA A 700 21.70 9.81 -5.04
N GLN A 701 21.28 8.85 -5.87
CA GLN A 701 21.08 9.08 -7.31
C GLN A 701 19.86 9.97 -7.56
N VAL A 702 18.77 9.77 -6.80
CA VAL A 702 17.60 10.64 -6.82
C VAL A 702 17.97 12.09 -6.46
N GLN A 703 18.80 12.31 -5.43
CA GLN A 703 19.26 13.64 -5.05
C GLN A 703 20.05 14.34 -6.17
N LYS A 704 20.96 13.61 -6.83
CA LYS A 704 21.71 14.12 -7.99
C LYS A 704 20.79 14.44 -9.16
N TYR A 705 19.83 13.57 -9.44
CA TYR A 705 18.82 13.78 -10.47
C TYR A 705 17.99 15.04 -10.20
N ALA A 706 17.43 15.18 -9.00
CA ALA A 706 16.62 16.33 -8.61
C ALA A 706 17.42 17.65 -8.75
N THR A 707 18.67 17.67 -8.28
CA THR A 707 19.56 18.83 -8.43
C THR A 707 19.79 19.18 -9.90
N SER A 708 20.09 18.18 -10.74
CA SER A 708 20.28 18.38 -12.18
C SER A 708 19.02 18.84 -12.89
N LEU A 709 17.84 18.33 -12.50
CA LEU A 709 16.57 18.72 -13.08
C LEU A 709 16.22 20.16 -12.70
N TYR A 710 16.37 20.53 -11.42
CA TYR A 710 16.15 21.91 -10.97
C TYR A 710 17.06 22.91 -11.68
N HIS A 711 18.33 22.58 -11.93
CA HIS A 711 19.21 23.41 -12.76
C HIS A 711 18.70 23.61 -14.20
N ARG A 712 17.86 22.71 -14.71
CA ARG A 712 17.26 22.81 -16.05
C ARG A 712 15.94 23.58 -16.06
N ILE A 713 15.05 23.30 -15.10
CA ILE A 713 13.66 23.78 -15.11
C ILE A 713 13.43 25.05 -14.31
N GLU A 714 14.40 25.47 -13.49
CA GLU A 714 14.30 26.70 -12.71
C GLU A 714 14.18 27.91 -13.63
N ASP A 715 13.19 28.77 -13.35
CA ASP A 715 13.09 30.09 -13.97
C ASP A 715 14.20 30.99 -13.38
N ALA A 716 15.37 30.92 -14.01
CA ALA A 716 16.58 31.55 -13.49
C ALA A 716 16.49 33.08 -13.51
N VAL A 717 16.79 33.69 -12.37
CA VAL A 717 16.94 35.15 -12.25
C VAL A 717 18.34 35.56 -12.76
N PRO A 718 18.45 36.54 -13.67
CA PRO A 718 19.73 37.02 -14.20
C PRO A 718 20.69 37.45 -13.08
N ALA A 719 21.99 37.19 -13.28
CA ALA A 719 23.02 37.58 -12.33
C ALA A 719 23.43 39.06 -12.52
N SER A 720 23.54 39.82 -11.42
CA SER A 720 24.10 41.18 -11.43
C SER A 720 25.64 41.14 -11.56
N ALA A 721 26.23 42.10 -12.26
CA ALA A 721 27.65 42.11 -12.63
C ALA A 721 28.62 42.50 -11.49
N ALA A 722 28.14 42.82 -10.28
CA ALA A 722 28.99 43.21 -9.16
C ALA A 722 28.61 42.47 -7.87
N ILE A 723 29.47 41.54 -7.43
CA ILE A 723 29.35 40.86 -6.14
C ILE A 723 30.29 41.55 -5.16
N ASN A 724 29.76 42.22 -4.13
CA ASN A 724 30.55 42.75 -3.02
C ASN A 724 30.15 41.99 -1.74
N THR A 725 30.79 40.83 -1.53
CA THR A 725 30.44 39.76 -0.57
C THR A 725 30.47 40.16 0.92
N GLN A 726 30.94 41.36 1.26
CA GLN A 726 31.17 41.75 2.66
C GLN A 726 30.05 42.63 3.25
N VAL A 727 29.25 43.30 2.41
CA VAL A 727 28.09 44.12 2.82
C VAL A 727 26.81 43.28 2.97
N GLU A 728 26.74 42.11 2.31
CA GLU A 728 25.58 41.20 2.36
C GLU A 728 25.44 40.49 3.71
N LYS A 729 26.55 40.18 4.42
CA LYS A 729 26.50 39.46 5.70
C LYS A 729 25.87 40.29 6.83
N GLU A 730 26.12 41.59 6.88
CA GLU A 730 25.58 42.48 7.93
C GLU A 730 24.14 42.91 7.63
N ARG A 731 23.72 43.01 6.35
CA ARG A 731 22.32 43.27 5.96
C ARG A 731 21.42 42.04 6.14
N ALA A 732 21.92 40.84 5.84
CA ALA A 732 21.16 39.59 5.98
C ALA A 732 20.77 39.30 7.44
N GLU A 733 21.60 39.67 8.43
CA GLU A 733 21.27 39.50 9.85
C GLU A 733 20.11 40.42 10.31
N MET A 734 19.98 41.63 9.75
CA MET A 734 18.88 42.54 10.11
C MET A 734 17.53 42.19 9.43
N ASP A 735 17.54 41.79 8.15
CA ASP A 735 16.31 41.39 7.44
C ASP A 735 15.80 39.98 7.81
N SER A 736 16.67 39.12 8.36
CA SER A 736 16.27 37.80 8.91
C SER A 736 15.25 37.84 10.06
N SER A 737 14.91 39.04 10.56
CA SER A 737 14.02 39.24 11.70
C SER A 737 12.53 39.32 11.35
N TRP A 738 12.15 39.43 10.06
CA TRP A 738 10.76 39.56 9.63
C TRP A 738 10.31 38.45 8.67
N GLU A 739 9.19 37.78 8.99
CA GLU A 739 8.60 36.70 8.19
C GLU A 739 7.26 37.14 7.59
N PHE A 740 6.99 36.74 6.34
CA PHE A 740 5.71 36.97 5.68
C PHE A 740 4.59 36.18 6.37
N VAL A 741 3.43 36.81 6.55
CA VAL A 741 2.27 36.16 7.19
C VAL A 741 1.08 36.05 6.24
N VAL A 742 0.63 37.15 5.66
CA VAL A 742 -0.56 37.15 4.78
C VAL A 742 -0.52 38.26 3.75
N MET A 743 -1.07 37.98 2.56
CA MET A 743 -1.38 39.01 1.57
C MET A 743 -2.75 39.61 1.87
N LEU A 744 -2.78 40.92 2.10
CA LEU A 744 -4.02 41.65 2.41
C LEU A 744 -4.72 42.11 1.14
N ASP A 745 -3.96 42.57 0.14
CA ASP A 745 -4.48 42.90 -1.19
C ASP A 745 -3.43 42.63 -2.27
N ASP A 746 -3.82 41.87 -3.29
CA ASP A 746 -2.98 41.51 -4.44
C ASP A 746 -2.90 42.67 -5.46
N ARG A 747 -3.94 43.51 -5.58
CA ARG A 747 -4.02 44.55 -6.64
C ARG A 747 -4.84 45.76 -6.17
N ALA A 748 -4.39 46.45 -5.12
CA ALA A 748 -5.01 47.68 -4.68
C ALA A 748 -4.86 48.76 -5.77
N VAL A 749 -5.99 49.16 -6.35
CA VAL A 749 -6.03 50.08 -7.48
C VAL A 749 -5.59 51.49 -7.08
N LEU A 750 -4.90 52.20 -7.97
CA LEU A 750 -4.44 53.56 -7.69
C LEU A 750 -5.62 54.51 -7.41
N ASN A 751 -5.57 55.21 -6.28
CA ASN A 751 -6.61 56.15 -5.85
C ASN A 751 -6.01 57.54 -5.57
N VAL A 752 -6.78 58.61 -5.83
CA VAL A 752 -6.35 60.00 -5.57
C VAL A 752 -5.96 60.23 -4.11
N ASN A 753 -6.68 59.57 -3.19
CA ASN A 753 -6.47 59.66 -1.75
C ASN A 753 -5.40 58.69 -1.24
N GLN A 754 -4.82 57.85 -2.11
CA GLN A 754 -3.80 56.83 -1.80
C GLN A 754 -4.03 56.08 -0.48
N ARG A 755 -5.28 55.61 -0.32
CA ARG A 755 -5.78 54.87 0.84
C ARG A 755 -6.34 53.53 0.37
N ALA A 756 -6.00 52.47 1.09
CA ALA A 756 -6.59 51.14 0.94
C ALA A 756 -7.18 50.68 2.28
N GLU A 757 -8.46 50.29 2.29
CA GLU A 757 -9.11 49.72 3.47
C GLU A 757 -8.99 48.21 3.44
N LEU A 758 -8.40 47.63 4.48
CA LEU A 758 -8.03 46.22 4.50
C LEU A 758 -8.58 45.55 5.75
N TYR A 759 -9.16 44.37 5.55
CA TYR A 759 -9.60 43.47 6.61
C TYR A 759 -8.47 42.48 6.94
N LEU A 760 -8.13 42.36 8.22
CA LEU A 760 -7.18 41.35 8.70
C LEU A 760 -7.95 40.09 9.16
N PRO A 761 -7.87 38.95 8.44
CA PRO A 761 -8.57 37.74 8.83
C PRO A 761 -8.03 37.14 10.14
N TYR A 762 -8.77 36.18 10.73
CA TYR A 762 -8.33 35.44 11.92
C TYR A 762 -7.33 34.33 11.61
N THR A 763 -7.42 33.77 10.42
CA THR A 763 -6.60 32.65 9.95
C THR A 763 -5.96 33.00 8.62
N ASP A 764 -4.84 32.33 8.32
CA ASP A 764 -4.27 32.34 6.98
C ASP A 764 -5.17 31.56 5.99
N ALA A 765 -4.80 31.58 4.71
CA ALA A 765 -5.52 30.82 3.67
C ALA A 765 -5.52 29.29 3.87
N LYS A 766 -4.74 28.78 4.84
CA LYS A 766 -4.66 27.36 5.20
C LYS A 766 -5.49 27.04 6.45
N GLY A 767 -6.17 28.02 7.04
CA GLY A 767 -6.95 27.88 8.27
C GLY A 767 -6.08 27.90 9.54
N VAL A 768 -4.81 28.28 9.45
CA VAL A 768 -3.91 28.39 10.62
C VAL A 768 -4.12 29.76 11.27
N PRO A 769 -4.43 29.82 12.58
CA PRO A 769 -4.56 31.10 13.30
C PRO A 769 -3.26 31.90 13.28
N PHE A 770 -3.37 33.22 13.17
CA PHE A 770 -2.19 34.07 13.23
C PHE A 770 -1.61 34.14 14.65
N PRO A 771 -0.27 34.07 14.80
CA PRO A 771 0.36 34.24 16.10
C PRO A 771 0.23 35.70 16.59
N GLN A 772 0.38 35.91 17.89
CA GLN A 772 0.43 37.27 18.46
C GLN A 772 1.86 37.84 18.33
N GLY A 773 1.99 39.16 18.30
CA GLY A 773 3.30 39.82 18.35
C GLY A 773 3.38 41.14 17.57
N GLU A 774 4.61 41.53 17.22
CA GLU A 774 4.92 42.73 16.43
C GLU A 774 4.80 42.45 14.93
N TYR A 775 4.11 43.34 14.22
CA TYR A 775 3.85 43.27 12.78
C TYR A 775 4.16 44.60 12.11
N ARG A 776 4.43 44.56 10.81
CA ARG A 776 4.54 45.72 9.91
C ARG A 776 3.85 45.45 8.59
N VAL A 777 3.32 46.50 7.96
CA VAL A 777 2.78 46.42 6.61
C VAL A 777 3.89 46.72 5.60
N ARG A 778 4.01 45.88 4.57
CA ARG A 778 4.84 46.12 3.39
C ARG A 778 3.95 46.50 2.21
N VAL A 779 4.26 47.61 1.57
CA VAL A 779 3.56 48.17 0.41
C VAL A 779 4.50 48.13 -0.79
N ARG A 780 4.05 47.54 -1.92
CA ARG A 780 4.82 47.47 -3.16
C ARG A 780 4.07 48.12 -4.31
N GLY A 781 4.66 49.12 -4.96
CA GLY A 781 4.11 49.77 -6.15
C GLY A 781 4.61 49.12 -7.43
N PHE A 782 3.68 48.75 -8.31
CA PHE A 782 3.93 48.21 -9.65
C PHE A 782 3.40 49.17 -10.72
N ASP A 783 4.29 49.58 -11.61
CA ASP A 783 4.01 50.41 -12.77
C ASP A 783 4.10 49.52 -14.03
N MET A 784 2.98 49.35 -14.73
CA MET A 784 2.87 48.43 -15.86
C MET A 784 3.67 48.87 -17.09
N ASP A 785 3.98 50.17 -17.21
CA ASP A 785 4.76 50.69 -18.34
C ASP A 785 6.25 50.33 -18.16
N MET A 786 6.73 50.33 -16.92
CA MET A 786 8.12 49.98 -16.57
C MET A 786 8.34 48.49 -16.32
N ASN A 787 7.31 47.78 -15.82
CA ASN A 787 7.37 46.35 -15.49
C ASN A 787 6.14 45.60 -16.04
N PRO A 788 6.02 45.46 -17.38
CA PRO A 788 4.85 44.84 -18.01
C PRO A 788 4.71 43.34 -17.70
N THR A 789 5.81 42.66 -17.36
CA THR A 789 5.83 41.22 -17.02
C THR A 789 5.63 40.94 -15.54
N LEU A 790 5.47 41.98 -14.71
CA LEU A 790 5.30 41.88 -13.25
C LEU A 790 6.44 41.12 -12.56
N ASN A 791 7.69 41.35 -12.99
CA ASN A 791 8.85 40.76 -12.33
C ASN A 791 8.92 41.22 -10.85
N PRO A 792 9.02 40.29 -9.88
CA PRO A 792 8.98 40.63 -8.44
C PRO A 792 10.19 41.43 -7.95
N ALA A 793 11.27 41.51 -8.73
CA ALA A 793 12.41 42.37 -8.44
C ALA A 793 12.19 43.83 -8.87
N LEU A 794 11.36 44.08 -9.88
CA LEU A 794 11.16 45.41 -10.47
C LEU A 794 9.94 46.11 -9.84
N CYS A 795 10.04 46.44 -8.56
CA CYS A 795 9.00 47.16 -7.83
C CYS A 795 9.58 48.20 -6.87
N SER A 796 8.77 49.19 -6.50
CA SER A 796 9.09 50.16 -5.46
C SER A 796 8.49 49.71 -4.13
N GLU A 797 9.28 49.63 -3.05
CA GLU A 797 8.80 49.08 -1.78
C GLU A 797 8.98 50.03 -0.59
N ALA A 798 8.06 49.95 0.36
CA ALA A 798 8.14 50.66 1.63
C ALA A 798 7.45 49.89 2.76
N PHE A 799 7.84 50.20 4.00
CA PHE A 799 7.32 49.55 5.21
C PHE A 799 6.70 50.58 6.17
N SER A 800 5.64 50.17 6.87
CA SER A 800 5.08 50.93 7.98
C SER A 800 5.97 50.86 9.23
N LYS A 801 5.68 51.70 10.23
CA LYS A 801 6.10 51.46 11.61
C LYS A 801 5.48 50.16 12.15
N SER A 802 6.11 49.55 13.15
CA SER A 802 5.59 48.33 13.78
C SER A 802 4.36 48.62 14.66
N PHE A 803 3.46 47.65 14.73
CA PHE A 803 2.27 47.64 15.58
C PHE A 803 2.02 46.22 16.09
N HIS A 804 1.15 46.06 17.09
CA HIS A 804 0.84 44.76 17.69
C HIS A 804 -0.42 44.14 17.08
N VAL A 805 -0.42 42.83 16.85
CA VAL A 805 -1.59 42.05 16.40
C VAL A 805 -1.90 40.96 17.42
N PHE A 806 -3.19 40.81 17.75
CA PHE A 806 -3.71 39.73 18.60
C PHE A 806 -5.21 39.48 18.34
N ASP A 807 -5.70 38.32 18.79
CA ASP A 807 -7.13 38.03 18.84
C ASP A 807 -7.78 38.73 20.05
N ALA A 808 -8.58 39.76 19.81
CA ALA A 808 -9.25 40.53 20.85
C ALA A 808 -10.52 39.86 21.39
N VAL A 809 -11.06 38.85 20.70
CA VAL A 809 -12.35 38.24 21.05
C VAL A 809 -12.39 37.67 22.47
N PRO A 810 -11.38 36.93 22.98
CA PRO A 810 -11.39 36.44 24.36
C PRO A 810 -11.45 37.55 25.41
N GLN A 811 -10.83 38.70 25.16
CA GLN A 811 -10.87 39.86 26.06
C GLN A 811 -12.23 40.56 26.00
N LEU A 812 -12.82 40.68 24.81
CA LEU A 812 -14.14 41.29 24.62
C LEU A 812 -15.26 40.42 25.21
N VAL A 813 -15.17 39.10 25.10
CA VAL A 813 -16.08 38.15 25.77
C VAL A 813 -16.00 38.33 27.29
N GLN A 814 -14.80 38.45 27.84
CA GLN A 814 -14.61 38.70 29.26
C GLN A 814 -15.25 40.02 29.70
N GLN A 815 -15.05 41.09 28.94
CA GLN A 815 -15.58 42.41 29.26
C GLN A 815 -17.11 42.47 29.21
N PHE A 816 -17.73 41.81 28.23
CA PHE A 816 -19.18 41.86 28.05
C PHE A 816 -19.94 40.94 29.03
N PHE A 817 -19.43 39.72 29.26
CA PHE A 817 -20.11 38.72 30.10
C PHE A 817 -19.58 38.64 31.54
N GLY A 818 -18.47 39.33 31.87
CA GLY A 818 -17.91 39.39 33.22
C GLY A 818 -17.19 38.12 33.67
N THR A 819 -16.49 37.41 32.78
CA THR A 819 -15.77 36.17 33.11
C THR A 819 -14.50 36.41 33.95
N VAL A 820 -14.04 35.39 34.67
CA VAL A 820 -12.89 35.53 35.60
C VAL A 820 -11.57 35.67 34.82
N LYS A 821 -11.48 35.07 33.63
CA LYS A 821 -10.32 35.11 32.73
C LYS A 821 -10.76 35.37 31.28
N PRO A 822 -9.87 35.90 30.43
CA PRO A 822 -10.12 36.02 29.00
C PRO A 822 -10.21 34.62 28.39
N SER A 823 -11.43 34.12 28.23
CA SER A 823 -11.72 32.79 27.69
C SER A 823 -13.07 32.78 26.99
N THR A 824 -13.12 32.14 25.82
CA THR A 824 -14.37 31.89 25.10
C THR A 824 -15.07 30.60 25.54
N SER A 825 -14.40 29.72 26.30
CA SER A 825 -14.97 28.44 26.74
C SER A 825 -15.80 28.54 28.03
N GLU A 826 -15.64 29.63 28.80
CA GLU A 826 -16.43 29.88 30.01
C GLU A 826 -17.87 30.29 29.69
N VAL A 827 -18.15 30.76 28.46
CA VAL A 827 -19.48 31.15 27.97
C VAL A 827 -19.88 30.22 26.82
N SER A 828 -20.66 29.18 27.11
CA SER A 828 -21.13 28.24 26.07
C SER A 828 -22.30 28.78 25.25
N HIS A 829 -23.16 29.62 25.85
CA HIS A 829 -24.37 30.16 25.23
C HIS A 829 -24.53 31.66 25.47
N ILE A 830 -25.08 32.37 24.50
CA ILE A 830 -25.44 33.79 24.58
C ILE A 830 -26.97 33.92 24.55
N SER A 831 -27.56 34.63 25.51
CA SER A 831 -29.01 34.90 25.48
C SER A 831 -29.38 35.69 24.22
N SER A 832 -30.48 35.34 23.55
CA SER A 832 -30.98 36.09 22.37
C SER A 832 -31.20 37.57 22.65
N SER A 833 -31.59 37.93 23.87
CA SER A 833 -31.74 39.33 24.31
C SER A 833 -30.42 40.12 24.33
N GLN A 834 -29.29 39.43 24.49
CA GLN A 834 -27.95 40.02 24.59
C GLN A 834 -27.15 39.90 23.29
N PHE A 835 -27.52 39.00 22.38
CA PHE A 835 -26.73 38.69 21.18
C PHE A 835 -26.54 39.90 20.25
N VAL A 836 -27.59 40.66 19.96
CA VAL A 836 -27.49 41.87 19.12
C VAL A 836 -26.61 42.94 19.78
N SER A 837 -26.79 43.15 21.09
CA SER A 837 -25.96 44.07 21.88
C SER A 837 -24.50 43.62 21.94
N PHE A 838 -24.25 42.32 21.98
CA PHE A 838 -22.90 41.75 21.92
C PHE A 838 -22.26 41.99 20.54
N CYS A 839 -22.98 41.75 19.44
CA CYS A 839 -22.50 42.06 18.10
C CYS A 839 -22.22 43.57 17.91
N ALA A 840 -23.06 44.44 18.46
CA ALA A 840 -22.83 45.89 18.48
C ALA A 840 -21.57 46.25 19.27
N PHE A 841 -21.40 45.67 20.47
CA PHE A 841 -20.21 45.86 21.31
C PHE A 841 -18.92 45.44 20.59
N LEU A 842 -18.93 44.32 19.86
CA LEU A 842 -17.77 43.89 19.06
C LEU A 842 -17.44 44.90 17.93
N ARG A 843 -18.47 45.47 17.28
CA ARG A 843 -18.27 46.53 16.26
C ARG A 843 -17.73 47.82 16.85
N GLU A 844 -18.21 48.22 18.01
CA GLU A 844 -17.71 49.39 18.76
C GLU A 844 -16.23 49.24 19.16
N ALA A 845 -15.81 48.00 19.47
CA ALA A 845 -14.40 47.67 19.69
C ALA A 845 -13.54 47.64 18.40
N GLY A 846 -14.16 47.84 17.23
CA GLY A 846 -13.50 47.90 15.92
C GLY A 846 -13.41 46.57 15.18
N LEU A 847 -14.02 45.49 15.68
CA LEU A 847 -14.13 44.22 14.94
C LEU A 847 -15.22 44.30 13.86
N ASP A 848 -15.02 43.58 12.77
CA ASP A 848 -16.00 43.46 11.71
C ASP A 848 -16.91 42.25 11.98
N VAL A 849 -18.18 42.51 12.28
CA VAL A 849 -19.22 41.48 12.43
C VAL A 849 -20.24 41.67 11.31
N PRO A 850 -20.13 40.92 10.20
CA PRO A 850 -21.05 41.06 9.08
C PRO A 850 -22.49 40.74 9.47
N VAL A 851 -23.46 41.48 8.93
CA VAL A 851 -24.89 41.28 9.19
C VAL A 851 -25.34 39.85 8.83
N ARG A 852 -24.77 39.25 7.77
CA ARG A 852 -25.07 37.85 7.41
C ARG A 852 -24.55 36.85 8.43
N CYS A 853 -23.39 37.10 9.05
CA CYS A 853 -22.87 36.27 10.13
C CYS A 853 -23.81 36.33 11.34
N GLU A 854 -24.19 37.54 11.77
CA GLU A 854 -25.18 37.74 12.84
C GLU A 854 -26.51 37.03 12.55
N PHE A 855 -27.00 37.13 11.32
CA PHE A 855 -28.24 36.49 10.89
C PHE A 855 -28.17 34.96 10.89
N GLU A 856 -27.15 34.35 10.28
CA GLU A 856 -27.03 32.89 10.21
C GLU A 856 -26.83 32.26 11.60
N VAL A 857 -26.06 32.92 12.46
CA VAL A 857 -25.90 32.50 13.85
C VAL A 857 -27.22 32.59 14.61
N GLY A 858 -28.00 33.66 14.38
CA GLY A 858 -29.34 33.82 14.95
C GLY A 858 -30.38 32.79 14.50
N GLN A 859 -30.09 31.96 13.49
CA GLN A 859 -30.95 30.87 13.04
C GLN A 859 -30.67 29.53 13.74
N VAL A 860 -29.48 29.36 14.35
CA VAL A 860 -29.09 28.12 15.04
C VAL A 860 -29.14 28.34 16.55
N LEU A 861 -30.33 28.13 17.11
CA LEU A 861 -30.63 28.39 18.52
C LEU A 861 -30.82 27.07 19.28
N ASN A 862 -30.49 27.08 20.58
CA ASN A 862 -30.88 25.99 21.47
C ASN A 862 -32.39 26.05 21.80
N THR A 863 -32.90 25.08 22.58
CA THR A 863 -34.31 25.01 22.97
C THR A 863 -34.81 26.21 23.78
N GLU A 864 -33.90 26.97 24.39
CA GLU A 864 -34.19 28.18 25.18
C GLU A 864 -34.09 29.47 24.34
N GLY A 865 -33.79 29.36 23.05
CA GLY A 865 -33.60 30.51 22.16
C GLY A 865 -32.24 31.21 22.35
N ASN A 866 -31.24 30.53 22.89
CA ASN A 866 -29.88 31.04 23.06
C ASN A 866 -28.99 30.63 21.87
N VAL A 867 -28.04 31.49 21.53
CA VAL A 867 -27.03 31.29 20.49
C VAL A 867 -25.86 30.48 21.06
N PHE A 868 -25.31 29.55 20.28
CA PHE A 868 -24.07 28.83 20.63
C PHE A 868 -22.84 29.71 20.36
N MET A 869 -22.04 29.98 21.41
CA MET A 869 -20.83 30.82 21.29
C MET A 869 -19.82 30.21 20.32
N GLU A 870 -19.60 28.90 20.38
CA GLU A 870 -18.66 28.19 19.50
C GLU A 870 -19.06 28.34 18.02
N TYR A 871 -20.35 28.13 17.69
CA TYR A 871 -20.85 28.29 16.33
C TYR A 871 -20.71 29.74 15.82
N PHE A 872 -20.98 30.73 16.68
CA PHE A 872 -20.75 32.14 16.35
C PHE A 872 -19.28 32.41 16.02
N LEU A 873 -18.36 31.92 16.86
CA LEU A 873 -16.93 32.09 16.68
C LEU A 873 -16.41 31.38 15.43
N ASP A 874 -16.93 30.20 15.10
CA ASP A 874 -16.56 29.47 13.89
C ASP A 874 -16.96 30.25 12.62
N LEU A 875 -18.17 30.81 12.59
CA LEU A 875 -18.62 31.65 11.47
C LEU A 875 -17.88 32.99 11.39
N LEU A 876 -17.57 33.60 12.54
CA LEU A 876 -16.82 34.86 12.60
C LEU A 876 -15.35 34.69 12.19
N ARG A 877 -14.72 33.57 12.59
CA ARG A 877 -13.31 33.27 12.29
C ARG A 877 -13.10 32.62 10.93
N GLY A 878 -14.16 32.18 10.27
CA GLY A 878 -14.14 31.59 8.93
C GLY A 878 -14.07 32.61 7.78
N ASP A 879 -13.90 32.10 6.56
CA ASP A 879 -13.77 32.86 5.32
C ASP A 879 -15.12 33.04 4.57
N ARG A 880 -16.23 32.66 5.19
CA ARG A 880 -17.54 32.61 4.52
C ARG A 880 -18.18 33.98 4.30
N PHE A 881 -18.08 34.90 5.27
CA PHE A 881 -18.79 36.19 5.25
C PHE A 881 -17.90 37.39 5.01
N HIS A 882 -16.63 37.27 5.31
CA HIS A 882 -15.61 38.28 5.12
C HIS A 882 -14.28 37.60 4.80
N GLN A 883 -13.54 38.17 3.86
CA GLN A 883 -12.30 37.62 3.35
C GLN A 883 -11.29 38.75 3.25
N SER A 884 -10.01 38.40 3.27
CA SER A 884 -8.96 39.33 2.83
C SER A 884 -9.24 39.78 1.39
N CYS A 885 -8.91 41.02 1.03
CA CYS A 885 -9.12 41.53 -0.33
C CYS A 885 -8.37 40.68 -1.37
N ALA A 886 -7.21 40.13 -1.01
CA ALA A 886 -6.47 39.17 -1.83
C ALA A 886 -7.23 37.85 -2.10
N GLN A 887 -8.04 37.38 -1.15
CA GLN A 887 -8.89 36.19 -1.35
C GLN A 887 -10.17 36.53 -2.11
N ALA A 888 -10.82 37.65 -1.76
CA ALA A 888 -12.03 38.13 -2.42
C ALA A 888 -11.80 38.48 -3.90
N GLY A 889 -10.58 38.88 -4.26
CA GLY A 889 -10.19 39.13 -5.65
C GLY A 889 -10.22 37.87 -6.51
N LEU A 890 -10.04 36.68 -5.94
CA LEU A 890 -10.05 35.43 -6.69
C LEU A 890 -11.45 34.84 -6.82
N THR A 891 -11.70 34.23 -7.98
CA THR A 891 -12.90 33.42 -8.19
C THR A 891 -12.88 32.14 -7.36
N GLU A 892 -14.05 31.56 -7.08
CA GLU A 892 -14.15 30.23 -6.45
C GLU A 892 -13.38 29.16 -7.23
N MET A 893 -13.43 29.23 -8.56
CA MET A 893 -12.74 28.30 -9.44
C MET A 893 -11.22 28.42 -9.33
N GLN A 894 -10.68 29.65 -9.21
CA GLN A 894 -9.25 29.88 -8.96
C GLN A 894 -8.82 29.32 -7.61
N ARG A 895 -9.64 29.48 -6.57
CA ARG A 895 -9.37 28.90 -5.24
C ARG A 895 -9.39 27.37 -5.27
N ALA A 896 -10.24 26.75 -6.09
CA ALA A 896 -10.30 25.31 -6.24
C ALA A 896 -9.03 24.72 -6.87
N ILE A 897 -8.49 25.36 -7.92
CA ILE A 897 -7.27 24.89 -8.62
C ILE A 897 -5.96 25.36 -7.98
N GLU A 898 -6.02 26.32 -7.05
CA GLU A 898 -4.87 26.96 -6.42
C GLU A 898 -3.80 25.96 -5.92
N PRO A 899 -4.16 24.86 -5.22
CA PRO A 899 -3.15 23.93 -4.70
C PRO A 899 -2.34 23.24 -5.81
N SER A 900 -2.97 22.92 -6.93
CA SER A 900 -2.31 22.28 -8.08
C SER A 900 -1.40 23.25 -8.82
N CYS A 901 -1.89 24.47 -9.09
CA CYS A 901 -1.08 25.52 -9.72
C CYS A 901 0.12 25.89 -8.85
N ARG A 902 -0.07 25.98 -7.53
CA ARG A 902 1.01 26.26 -6.60
C ARG A 902 2.07 25.18 -6.59
N ALA A 903 1.67 23.92 -6.47
CA ALA A 903 2.62 22.80 -6.47
C ALA A 903 3.41 22.73 -7.78
N HIS A 904 2.78 23.07 -8.91
CA HIS A 904 3.45 23.15 -10.21
C HIS A 904 4.40 24.34 -10.31
N TRP A 905 3.99 25.51 -9.80
CA TRP A 905 4.83 26.69 -9.75
C TRP A 905 6.07 26.47 -8.86
N GLU A 906 5.91 25.79 -7.71
CA GLU A 906 7.02 25.42 -6.80
C GLU A 906 8.04 24.46 -7.45
N VAL A 907 7.65 23.72 -8.49
CA VAL A 907 8.58 22.89 -9.28
C VAL A 907 9.51 23.76 -10.15
N HIS A 908 8.98 24.83 -10.74
CA HIS A 908 9.75 25.82 -11.51
C HIS A 908 10.47 26.85 -10.62
N HIS A 909 10.03 26.99 -9.36
CA HIS A 909 10.62 27.86 -8.35
C HIS A 909 11.08 27.02 -7.15
N PRO A 910 12.05 26.10 -7.33
CA PRO A 910 12.44 25.13 -6.31
C PRO A 910 12.85 25.82 -5.01
N GLY A 911 12.27 25.37 -3.89
CA GLY A 911 12.53 25.92 -2.56
C GLY A 911 11.86 27.28 -2.28
N ALA A 912 10.84 27.66 -3.06
CA ALA A 912 10.06 28.88 -2.83
C ALA A 912 9.39 28.88 -1.45
N ASN A 913 9.36 30.04 -0.80
CA ASN A 913 8.65 30.25 0.46
C ASN A 913 7.21 30.78 0.22
N GLU A 914 6.43 30.92 1.29
CA GLU A 914 5.06 31.45 1.22
C GLU A 914 5.00 32.89 0.71
N ALA A 915 6.04 33.69 0.99
CA ALA A 915 6.13 35.05 0.50
C ALA A 915 6.13 35.03 -1.03
N GLU A 916 7.11 34.37 -1.66
CA GLU A 916 7.25 34.28 -3.12
C GLU A 916 5.97 33.77 -3.80
N TRP A 917 5.31 32.75 -3.22
CA TRP A 917 4.02 32.29 -3.74
C TRP A 917 2.98 33.41 -3.68
N ALA A 918 2.82 34.08 -2.55
CA ALA A 918 1.83 35.15 -2.40
C ALA A 918 2.07 36.31 -3.39
N GLU A 919 3.32 36.62 -3.73
CA GLU A 919 3.67 37.66 -4.71
C GLU A 919 3.28 37.24 -6.14
N ALA A 920 3.52 35.97 -6.50
CA ALA A 920 3.21 35.46 -7.84
C ALA A 920 1.74 35.02 -8.01
N ARG A 921 1.05 34.74 -6.89
CA ARG A 921 -0.25 34.05 -6.82
C ARG A 921 -1.26 34.59 -7.80
N ARG A 922 -1.47 35.91 -7.82
CA ARG A 922 -2.47 36.53 -8.67
C ARG A 922 -2.15 36.34 -10.16
N CYS A 923 -0.91 36.62 -10.55
CA CYS A 923 -0.46 36.49 -11.93
C CYS A 923 -0.53 35.03 -12.41
N VAL A 924 -0.10 34.08 -11.57
CA VAL A 924 -0.12 32.65 -11.89
C VAL A 924 -1.54 32.15 -12.09
N LEU A 925 -2.47 32.49 -11.19
CA LEU A 925 -3.87 32.02 -11.27
C LEU A 925 -4.68 32.70 -12.37
N ASP A 926 -4.37 33.96 -12.70
CA ASP A 926 -4.98 34.65 -13.84
C ASP A 926 -4.50 33.99 -15.16
N ARG A 927 -3.19 33.78 -15.32
CA ARG A 927 -2.63 33.03 -16.47
C ARG A 927 -3.19 31.62 -16.57
N ALA A 928 -3.32 30.92 -15.43
CA ALA A 928 -3.86 29.57 -15.38
C ALA A 928 -5.30 29.51 -15.93
N MET A 929 -6.14 30.51 -15.64
CA MET A 929 -7.52 30.56 -16.11
C MET A 929 -7.70 31.10 -17.53
N GLU A 930 -6.77 31.93 -17.99
CA GLU A 930 -6.80 32.54 -19.31
C GLU A 930 -6.18 31.63 -20.38
N LYS A 931 -4.95 31.16 -20.14
CA LYS A 931 -4.14 30.43 -21.13
C LYS A 931 -4.10 28.92 -20.89
N GLU A 932 -4.19 28.48 -19.64
CA GLU A 932 -3.93 27.08 -19.26
C GLU A 932 -5.17 26.37 -18.68
N ARG A 933 -6.38 26.87 -18.96
CA ARG A 933 -7.60 26.43 -18.28
C ARG A 933 -7.81 24.92 -18.33
N GLU A 934 -7.65 24.33 -19.51
CA GLU A 934 -7.87 22.89 -19.73
C GLU A 934 -6.89 21.98 -18.97
N TRP A 935 -5.72 22.49 -18.57
CA TRP A 935 -4.78 21.74 -17.73
C TRP A 935 -5.27 21.64 -16.28
N TRP A 936 -5.88 22.71 -15.78
CA TRP A 936 -6.21 22.88 -14.36
C TRP A 936 -7.67 22.60 -14.02
N PHE A 937 -8.58 22.73 -15.00
CA PHE A 937 -10.00 22.55 -14.77
C PHE A 937 -10.34 21.10 -14.44
N PRO A 938 -11.24 20.83 -13.47
CA PRO A 938 -11.61 19.48 -13.10
C PRO A 938 -12.10 18.66 -14.29
N ASN A 939 -11.58 17.45 -14.41
CA ASN A 939 -11.85 16.54 -15.51
C ASN A 939 -12.33 15.18 -14.99
N GLU A 940 -13.59 14.85 -15.24
CA GLU A 940 -14.24 13.65 -14.72
C GLU A 940 -13.54 12.33 -15.10
N MET A 941 -12.82 12.29 -16.21
CA MET A 941 -12.09 11.10 -16.67
C MET A 941 -10.71 10.94 -16.02
N LEU A 942 -10.08 12.04 -15.60
CA LEU A 942 -8.68 12.06 -15.12
C LEU A 942 -8.57 12.37 -13.63
N ASP A 943 -9.55 13.04 -13.04
CA ASP A 943 -9.49 13.50 -11.67
C ASP A 943 -9.75 12.38 -10.67
N VAL A 944 -9.06 12.48 -9.53
CA VAL A 944 -9.20 11.57 -8.40
C VAL A 944 -9.89 12.31 -7.27
N THR A 945 -11.13 11.91 -6.95
CA THR A 945 -11.92 12.54 -5.88
C THR A 945 -11.45 12.15 -4.48
N SER A 946 -10.81 10.99 -4.32
CA SER A 946 -10.21 10.56 -3.05
C SER A 946 -8.99 9.68 -3.29
N MET A 947 -7.88 10.00 -2.65
CA MET A 947 -6.65 9.20 -2.73
C MET A 947 -6.78 7.83 -2.05
N SER A 948 -7.65 7.68 -1.04
CA SER A 948 -7.84 6.42 -0.33
C SER A 948 -8.74 5.43 -1.05
N ALA A 949 -9.72 5.93 -1.81
CA ALA A 949 -10.72 5.10 -2.49
C ALA A 949 -10.60 5.12 -4.03
N GLY A 950 -9.69 5.93 -4.58
CA GLY A 950 -9.59 6.17 -6.03
C GLY A 950 -9.36 4.91 -6.85
N SER A 951 -8.48 4.02 -6.40
CA SER A 951 -8.19 2.74 -7.06
C SER A 951 -9.36 1.75 -7.04
N THR A 952 -10.37 1.94 -6.18
CA THR A 952 -11.46 0.99 -5.96
C THR A 952 -12.80 1.52 -6.48
N ASN A 953 -13.07 2.80 -6.26
CA ASN A 953 -14.36 3.43 -6.57
C ASN A 953 -14.34 4.27 -7.84
N SER A 954 -13.20 4.83 -8.23
CA SER A 954 -13.12 5.81 -9.34
C SER A 954 -12.58 5.20 -10.63
N LEU A 955 -11.71 4.19 -10.55
CA LEU A 955 -11.07 3.57 -11.72
C LEU A 955 -11.32 2.06 -11.75
N THR A 956 -12.05 1.59 -12.77
CA THR A 956 -12.26 0.15 -12.99
C THR A 956 -11.21 -0.44 -13.92
N PRO A 957 -10.85 -1.74 -13.79
CA PRO A 957 -9.95 -2.42 -14.72
C PRO A 957 -10.34 -2.28 -16.19
N GLN A 958 -11.64 -2.25 -16.49
CA GLN A 958 -12.17 -2.14 -17.85
C GLN A 958 -12.02 -0.71 -18.43
N MET A 959 -12.19 0.32 -17.60
CA MET A 959 -12.05 1.72 -18.02
C MET A 959 -10.61 2.22 -18.04
N TYR A 960 -9.72 1.58 -17.29
CA TYR A 960 -8.29 1.93 -17.22
C TYR A 960 -7.63 2.23 -18.59
N PRO A 961 -7.67 1.34 -19.60
CA PRO A 961 -7.01 1.61 -20.88
C PRO A 961 -7.62 2.81 -21.61
N ALA A 962 -8.93 3.04 -21.47
CA ALA A 962 -9.62 4.18 -22.07
C ALA A 962 -9.24 5.49 -21.36
N ALA A 963 -9.16 5.51 -20.04
CA ALA A 963 -8.77 6.68 -19.26
C ALA A 963 -7.30 7.08 -19.54
N VAL A 964 -6.39 6.11 -19.63
CA VAL A 964 -4.98 6.37 -20.02
C VAL A 964 -4.90 6.90 -21.45
N ARG A 965 -5.69 6.33 -22.38
CA ARG A 965 -5.74 6.82 -23.76
C ARG A 965 -6.26 8.25 -23.84
N TYR A 966 -7.36 8.55 -23.15
CA TYR A 966 -7.95 9.88 -23.06
C TYR A 966 -6.94 10.90 -22.53
N GLY A 967 -6.23 10.57 -21.45
CA GLY A 967 -5.20 11.44 -20.90
C GLY A 967 -4.06 11.73 -21.89
N ARG A 968 -3.60 10.69 -22.61
CA ARG A 968 -2.57 10.84 -23.65
C ARG A 968 -3.06 11.72 -24.80
N GLU A 969 -4.26 11.49 -25.30
CA GLU A 969 -4.84 12.28 -26.40
C GLU A 969 -5.03 13.74 -25.99
N LEU A 970 -5.55 13.98 -24.78
CA LEU A 970 -5.70 15.34 -24.25
C LEU A 970 -4.35 16.06 -24.17
N CYS A 971 -3.33 15.45 -23.55
CA CYS A 971 -2.02 16.10 -23.45
C CYS A 971 -1.34 16.29 -24.81
N THR A 972 -1.61 15.41 -25.79
CA THR A 972 -1.09 15.57 -27.16
C THR A 972 -1.62 16.85 -27.82
N VAL A 973 -2.88 17.23 -27.56
CA VAL A 973 -3.56 18.38 -28.19
C VAL A 973 -3.33 19.68 -27.43
N LEU A 974 -3.15 19.64 -26.11
CA LEU A 974 -3.06 20.88 -25.33
C LEU A 974 -1.75 21.64 -25.55
N PRO A 975 -1.78 22.97 -25.71
CA PRO A 975 -0.57 23.77 -25.87
C PRO A 975 0.06 24.14 -24.52
N ALA A 976 1.36 24.43 -24.55
CA ALA A 976 2.10 25.06 -23.46
C ALA A 976 3.01 26.18 -23.99
N GLU A 977 3.14 27.25 -23.23
CA GLU A 977 3.91 28.45 -23.60
C GLU A 977 5.15 28.60 -22.73
N GLY A 978 6.31 28.83 -23.37
CA GLY A 978 7.58 29.13 -22.71
C GLY A 978 8.26 30.36 -23.30
N GLN A 979 8.97 31.10 -22.44
CA GLN A 979 9.68 32.32 -22.82
C GLN A 979 11.16 32.20 -22.44
N PHE A 980 12.04 32.82 -23.23
CA PHE A 980 13.46 32.94 -22.94
C PHE A 980 14.00 34.32 -23.33
N ASP A 981 14.87 34.86 -22.49
CA ASP A 981 15.54 36.16 -22.65
C ASP A 981 17.06 35.95 -22.60
N ASN A 982 17.80 36.49 -23.56
CA ASN A 982 19.27 36.44 -23.57
C ASN A 982 19.95 37.52 -22.73
N HIS A 983 19.19 38.41 -22.08
CA HIS A 983 19.70 39.55 -21.33
C HIS A 983 20.44 40.60 -22.18
N HIS A 984 20.39 40.49 -23.50
CA HIS A 984 20.91 41.44 -24.48
C HIS A 984 19.79 42.10 -25.29
N GLY A 985 18.55 42.06 -24.78
CA GLY A 985 17.41 42.77 -25.35
C GLY A 985 16.62 41.99 -26.42
N LEU A 986 16.97 40.72 -26.69
CA LEU A 986 16.19 39.82 -27.55
C LEU A 986 15.51 38.74 -26.71
N THR A 987 14.20 38.64 -26.87
CA THR A 987 13.38 37.59 -26.24
C THR A 987 12.66 36.76 -27.30
N ALA A 988 12.42 35.49 -27.02
CA ALA A 988 11.51 34.65 -27.80
C ALA A 988 10.45 34.02 -26.90
N THR A 989 9.24 33.94 -27.44
CA THR A 989 8.12 33.20 -26.86
C THR A 989 7.74 32.07 -27.81
N CYS A 990 7.62 30.86 -27.29
CA CYS A 990 7.26 29.68 -28.05
C CYS A 990 6.03 29.01 -27.47
N VAL A 991 5.12 28.59 -28.34
CA VAL A 991 3.99 27.71 -27.99
C VAL A 991 4.23 26.34 -28.59
N VAL A 992 4.10 25.29 -27.79
CA VAL A 992 4.36 23.91 -28.18
C VAL A 992 3.19 23.01 -27.80
N ASP A 993 2.80 22.12 -28.72
CA ASP A 993 1.82 21.06 -28.48
C ASP A 993 2.46 19.81 -27.84
N GLY A 994 1.64 18.79 -27.54
CA GLY A 994 2.13 17.55 -26.93
C GLY A 994 2.81 16.57 -27.89
N THR A 995 2.89 16.89 -29.18
CA THR A 995 3.78 16.19 -30.12
C THR A 995 5.23 16.70 -30.02
N GLY A 996 5.41 17.85 -29.36
CA GLY A 996 6.68 18.57 -29.27
C GLY A 996 6.88 19.56 -30.42
N ALA A 997 5.87 19.79 -31.27
CA ALA A 997 5.93 20.72 -32.37
C ALA A 997 5.72 22.16 -31.90
N GLY A 998 6.51 23.10 -32.42
CA GLY A 998 6.31 24.52 -32.17
C GLY A 998 5.16 25.06 -33.01
N GLU A 999 4.01 25.34 -32.39
CA GLU A 999 2.87 25.98 -33.04
C GLU A 999 3.17 27.43 -33.43
N SER A 1000 3.91 28.14 -32.58
CA SER A 1000 4.36 29.50 -32.86
C SER A 1000 5.69 29.82 -32.18
N ILE A 1001 6.49 30.67 -32.82
CA ILE A 1001 7.74 31.25 -32.31
C ILE A 1001 7.71 32.74 -32.62
N ILE A 1002 7.72 33.58 -31.60
CA ILE A 1002 7.63 35.04 -31.72
C ILE A 1002 8.85 35.68 -31.07
N PHE A 1003 9.61 36.45 -31.84
CA PHE A 1003 10.72 37.26 -31.34
C PHE A 1003 10.24 38.66 -30.96
N SER A 1004 10.72 39.18 -29.83
CA SER A 1004 10.50 40.56 -29.40
C SER A 1004 11.84 41.20 -29.04
N ALA A 1005 12.11 42.38 -29.60
CA ALA A 1005 13.32 43.15 -29.35
C ALA A 1005 12.96 44.56 -28.86
N ASN A 1006 13.54 44.98 -27.72
CA ASN A 1006 13.21 46.26 -27.08
C ASN A 1006 14.09 47.43 -27.57
N HIS A 1007 15.13 47.18 -28.37
CA HIS A 1007 16.06 48.20 -28.88
C HIS A 1007 16.32 48.01 -30.38
N SER A 1008 16.25 49.11 -31.15
CA SER A 1008 16.36 49.10 -32.61
C SER A 1008 17.79 49.28 -33.15
N SER A 1009 18.82 49.35 -32.30
CA SER A 1009 20.19 49.73 -32.68
C SER A 1009 21.21 48.59 -32.76
N ASP A 1010 20.88 47.38 -32.28
CA ASP A 1010 21.86 46.30 -32.14
C ASP A 1010 21.85 45.36 -33.34
N THR A 1011 23.03 45.08 -33.90
CA THR A 1011 23.25 44.02 -34.89
C THR A 1011 23.18 42.66 -34.22
N ILE A 1012 21.97 42.12 -34.09
CA ILE A 1012 21.71 40.76 -33.59
C ILE A 1012 22.17 39.75 -34.65
N SER A 1013 23.04 38.81 -34.26
CA SER A 1013 23.47 37.74 -35.16
C SER A 1013 22.39 36.65 -35.30
N ILE A 1014 22.37 35.95 -36.43
CA ILE A 1014 21.46 34.81 -36.63
C ILE A 1014 21.71 33.73 -35.58
N ASP A 1015 22.97 33.48 -35.21
CA ASP A 1015 23.33 32.50 -34.20
C ASP A 1015 22.75 32.84 -32.81
N GLU A 1016 22.74 34.11 -32.45
CA GLU A 1016 22.13 34.60 -31.22
C GLU A 1016 20.60 34.45 -31.23
N ALA A 1017 19.94 34.81 -32.34
CA ALA A 1017 18.50 34.62 -32.50
C ALA A 1017 18.10 33.13 -32.44
N LEU A 1018 18.87 32.24 -33.08
CA LEU A 1018 18.67 30.80 -33.01
C LEU A 1018 18.90 30.26 -31.60
N SER A 1019 19.89 30.79 -30.87
CA SER A 1019 20.11 30.40 -29.48
C SER A 1019 18.95 30.80 -28.57
N VAL A 1020 18.37 31.98 -28.78
CA VAL A 1020 17.20 32.48 -28.03
C VAL A 1020 15.96 31.65 -28.34
N ALA A 1021 15.69 31.37 -29.61
CA ALA A 1021 14.59 30.48 -30.00
C ALA A 1021 14.75 29.07 -29.41
N LYS A 1022 15.98 28.53 -29.41
CA LYS A 1022 16.28 27.23 -28.78
C LYS A 1022 15.99 27.24 -27.28
N GLY A 1023 16.34 28.32 -26.58
CA GLY A 1023 16.03 28.51 -25.17
C GLY A 1023 14.52 28.54 -24.92
N ALA A 1024 13.78 29.32 -25.69
CA ALA A 1024 12.33 29.45 -25.56
C ALA A 1024 11.59 28.14 -25.88
N LEU A 1025 12.01 27.42 -26.93
CA LEU A 1025 11.49 26.08 -27.25
C LEU A 1025 11.72 25.10 -26.11
N ARG A 1026 12.94 25.08 -25.54
CA ARG A 1026 13.26 24.22 -24.40
C ARG A 1026 12.36 24.52 -23.20
N ASN A 1027 12.16 25.79 -22.86
CA ASN A 1027 11.29 26.20 -21.75
C ASN A 1027 9.83 25.81 -22.02
N ALA A 1028 9.36 25.93 -23.26
CA ALA A 1028 8.02 25.51 -23.65
C ALA A 1028 7.84 23.98 -23.54
N HIS A 1029 8.82 23.20 -24.00
CA HIS A 1029 8.83 21.74 -23.82
C HIS A 1029 8.84 21.33 -22.34
N ASP A 1030 9.67 21.97 -21.52
CA ASP A 1030 9.76 21.67 -20.09
C ASP A 1030 8.46 22.06 -19.36
N ARG A 1031 7.84 23.19 -19.72
CA ARG A 1031 6.51 23.58 -19.24
C ARG A 1031 5.43 22.57 -19.64
N HIS A 1032 5.43 22.10 -20.89
CA HIS A 1032 4.48 21.09 -21.36
C HIS A 1032 4.60 19.77 -20.59
N ASN A 1033 5.84 19.29 -20.39
CA ASN A 1033 6.12 18.04 -19.68
C ASN A 1033 5.67 18.09 -18.22
N THR A 1034 5.92 19.21 -17.53
CA THR A 1034 5.49 19.39 -16.14
C THR A 1034 3.97 19.51 -16.02
N LEU A 1035 3.29 20.23 -16.93
CA LEU A 1035 1.83 20.29 -16.99
C LEU A 1035 1.20 18.91 -17.21
N SER A 1036 1.76 18.14 -18.15
CA SER A 1036 1.31 16.76 -18.42
C SER A 1036 1.47 15.85 -17.20
N ALA A 1037 2.57 15.96 -16.47
CA ALA A 1037 2.77 15.20 -15.24
C ALA A 1037 1.75 15.56 -14.14
N PHE A 1038 1.36 16.83 -14.04
CA PHE A 1038 0.33 17.27 -13.09
C PHE A 1038 -1.08 16.83 -13.51
N ARG A 1039 -1.38 16.86 -14.81
CA ARG A 1039 -2.68 16.45 -15.35
C ARG A 1039 -2.93 14.95 -15.26
N LEU A 1040 -1.91 14.13 -15.54
CA LEU A 1040 -2.04 12.67 -15.60
C LEU A 1040 -1.63 11.97 -14.29
N GLY A 1041 -0.77 12.61 -13.50
CA GLY A 1041 -0.12 12.01 -12.33
C GLY A 1041 -1.08 11.37 -11.32
N PRO A 1042 -2.15 12.05 -10.85
CA PRO A 1042 -3.08 11.48 -9.88
C PRO A 1042 -3.71 10.17 -10.36
N LEU A 1043 -4.22 10.12 -11.59
CA LEU A 1043 -4.81 8.92 -12.18
C LEU A 1043 -3.78 7.80 -12.34
N LEU A 1044 -2.58 8.11 -12.85
CA LEU A 1044 -1.53 7.12 -13.06
C LEU A 1044 -1.06 6.48 -11.76
N LYS A 1045 -0.94 7.26 -10.67
CA LYS A 1045 -0.60 6.72 -9.34
C LYS A 1045 -1.69 5.79 -8.81
N GLN A 1046 -2.97 6.10 -9.04
CA GLN A 1046 -4.08 5.20 -8.68
C GLN A 1046 -4.10 3.94 -9.54
N ALA A 1047 -3.82 4.07 -10.84
CA ALA A 1047 -3.71 2.93 -11.75
C ALA A 1047 -2.58 1.97 -11.36
N GLN A 1048 -1.46 2.48 -10.84
CA GLN A 1048 -0.37 1.65 -10.30
C GLN A 1048 -0.87 0.79 -9.13
N VAL A 1049 -1.65 1.34 -8.21
CA VAL A 1049 -2.26 0.59 -7.10
C VAL A 1049 -3.23 -0.47 -7.64
N LEU A 1050 -4.12 -0.09 -8.56
CA LEU A 1050 -5.10 -0.99 -9.18
C LEU A 1050 -4.41 -2.20 -9.84
N LEU A 1051 -3.36 -1.97 -10.64
CA LEU A 1051 -2.67 -3.04 -11.37
C LEU A 1051 -1.77 -3.89 -10.47
N PHE A 1052 -1.07 -3.27 -9.51
CA PHE A 1052 -0.13 -3.98 -8.65
C PHE A 1052 -0.84 -4.79 -7.56
N CYS A 1053 -1.74 -4.14 -6.80
CA CYS A 1053 -2.45 -4.79 -5.69
C CYS A 1053 -3.67 -5.58 -6.19
N GLY A 1054 -4.31 -5.13 -7.26
CA GLY A 1054 -5.44 -5.81 -7.92
C GLY A 1054 -5.03 -6.84 -8.97
N VAL A 1055 -3.77 -7.30 -8.97
CA VAL A 1055 -3.22 -8.23 -9.98
C VAL A 1055 -4.07 -9.50 -10.15
N ASN A 1056 -4.70 -9.99 -9.07
CA ASN A 1056 -5.57 -11.18 -9.12
C ASN A 1056 -6.88 -10.96 -9.89
N GLY A 1057 -7.26 -9.72 -10.18
CA GLY A 1057 -8.37 -9.36 -11.06
C GLY A 1057 -7.99 -9.28 -12.54
N MET A 1058 -6.71 -9.49 -12.88
CA MET A 1058 -6.15 -9.33 -14.23
C MET A 1058 -5.73 -10.68 -14.83
N GLU A 1059 -5.67 -10.76 -16.17
CA GLU A 1059 -5.30 -11.98 -16.90
C GLU A 1059 -3.82 -12.38 -16.73
N PHE A 1060 -2.95 -11.44 -16.34
CA PHE A 1060 -1.54 -11.69 -16.06
C PHE A 1060 -1.28 -12.02 -14.58
N GLY A 1061 -2.32 -12.18 -13.76
CA GLY A 1061 -2.24 -12.50 -12.34
C GLY A 1061 -2.64 -13.92 -11.97
N GLY A 1062 -2.29 -14.32 -10.75
CA GLY A 1062 -2.66 -15.61 -10.17
C GLY A 1062 -2.30 -16.80 -11.08
N LYS A 1063 -3.24 -17.73 -11.26
CA LYS A 1063 -3.04 -18.95 -12.06
C LYS A 1063 -2.78 -18.71 -13.55
N TYR A 1064 -3.14 -17.55 -14.09
CA TYR A 1064 -3.02 -17.24 -15.51
C TYR A 1064 -1.69 -16.56 -15.87
N ALA A 1065 -0.93 -16.08 -14.87
CA ALA A 1065 0.38 -15.47 -15.07
C ALA A 1065 1.35 -16.38 -15.87
N ARG A 1066 1.33 -17.70 -15.61
CA ARG A 1066 2.16 -18.67 -16.34
C ARG A 1066 1.75 -18.78 -17.82
N THR A 1067 0.46 -18.70 -18.11
CA THR A 1067 -0.06 -18.67 -19.50
C THR A 1067 0.39 -17.40 -20.21
N TYR A 1068 0.34 -16.25 -19.54
CA TYR A 1068 0.80 -14.98 -20.10
C TYR A 1068 2.30 -15.02 -20.41
N ALA A 1069 3.11 -15.54 -19.48
CA ALA A 1069 4.55 -15.72 -19.70
C ALA A 1069 4.86 -16.70 -20.85
N TYR A 1070 4.13 -17.80 -20.94
CA TYR A 1070 4.24 -18.75 -22.07
C TYR A 1070 3.94 -18.06 -23.41
N ALA A 1071 2.82 -17.33 -23.50
CA ALA A 1071 2.44 -16.61 -24.71
C ALA A 1071 3.49 -15.55 -25.10
N PHE A 1072 4.04 -14.84 -24.11
CA PHE A 1072 5.10 -13.86 -24.32
C PHE A 1072 6.40 -14.48 -24.86
N GLU A 1073 6.82 -15.62 -24.32
CA GLU A 1073 7.99 -16.35 -24.82
C GLU A 1073 7.76 -16.92 -26.22
N LYS A 1074 6.56 -17.41 -26.51
CA LYS A 1074 6.17 -17.86 -27.85
C LYS A 1074 6.21 -16.71 -28.86
N ALA A 1075 5.62 -15.56 -28.52
CA ALA A 1075 5.67 -14.37 -29.35
C ALA A 1075 7.11 -13.94 -29.66
N LYS A 1076 8.03 -14.00 -28.69
CA LYS A 1076 9.46 -13.72 -28.93
C LYS A 1076 10.10 -14.71 -29.92
N LYS A 1077 9.79 -16.00 -29.81
CA LYS A 1077 10.31 -17.03 -30.71
C LYS A 1077 9.74 -16.86 -32.12
N GLU A 1078 8.45 -16.58 -32.24
CA GLU A 1078 7.78 -16.30 -33.51
C GLU A 1078 8.38 -15.06 -34.18
N LEU A 1079 8.55 -13.95 -33.45
CA LEU A 1079 9.20 -12.75 -33.98
C LEU A 1079 10.64 -13.01 -34.47
N ALA A 1080 11.39 -13.87 -33.77
CA ALA A 1080 12.73 -14.26 -34.21
C ALA A 1080 12.68 -15.10 -35.51
N ALA A 1081 11.73 -16.02 -35.64
CA ALA A 1081 11.51 -16.79 -36.86
C ALA A 1081 11.09 -15.88 -38.03
N THR A 1082 10.15 -14.96 -37.80
CA THR A 1082 9.71 -13.96 -38.77
C THR A 1082 10.86 -13.07 -39.24
N PHE A 1083 11.80 -12.72 -38.35
CA PHE A 1083 12.98 -11.97 -38.75
C PHE A 1083 13.89 -12.78 -39.70
N VAL A 1084 14.09 -14.07 -39.41
CA VAL A 1084 14.91 -14.97 -40.24
C VAL A 1084 14.26 -15.25 -41.60
N SER A 1085 12.93 -15.32 -41.68
CA SER A 1085 12.16 -15.49 -42.91
C SER A 1085 11.99 -14.20 -43.73
N GLY A 1086 12.70 -13.11 -43.41
CA GLY A 1086 12.62 -11.86 -44.18
C GLY A 1086 11.37 -11.03 -43.90
N ARG A 1087 10.78 -11.16 -42.70
CA ARG A 1087 9.52 -10.55 -42.23
C ARG A 1087 8.25 -11.17 -42.82
N GLU A 1088 8.36 -12.35 -43.41
CA GLU A 1088 7.22 -13.18 -43.77
C GLU A 1088 6.68 -13.88 -42.51
N VAL A 1089 5.42 -13.64 -42.17
CA VAL A 1089 4.77 -14.25 -41.01
C VAL A 1089 4.51 -15.73 -41.33
N PRO A 1090 4.92 -16.68 -40.47
CA PRO A 1090 4.55 -18.08 -40.65
C PRO A 1090 3.03 -18.24 -40.83
N GLY A 1091 2.62 -18.96 -41.87
CA GLY A 1091 1.21 -19.24 -42.11
C GLY A 1091 0.59 -20.07 -40.98
N VAL A 1092 -0.72 -19.89 -40.74
CA VAL A 1092 -1.48 -20.59 -39.69
C VAL A 1092 -1.51 -22.12 -39.89
N ASP A 1093 -1.38 -22.58 -41.13
CA ASP A 1093 -1.37 -24.01 -41.49
C ASP A 1093 0.02 -24.66 -41.28
N GLU A 1094 1.07 -23.87 -40.97
CA GLU A 1094 2.44 -24.35 -40.66
C GLU A 1094 3.03 -25.31 -41.72
N ASP A 1095 2.61 -25.19 -42.98
CA ASP A 1095 3.07 -26.05 -44.08
C ASP A 1095 4.57 -25.87 -44.40
N GLY A 1096 5.15 -24.74 -44.01
CA GLY A 1096 6.59 -24.46 -44.11
C GLY A 1096 7.45 -25.09 -42.99
N VAL A 1097 6.84 -25.78 -42.02
CA VAL A 1097 7.57 -26.41 -40.89
C VAL A 1097 8.00 -27.83 -41.27
N GLU A 1098 9.30 -28.10 -41.19
CA GLU A 1098 9.90 -29.37 -41.63
C GLU A 1098 9.44 -30.59 -40.82
N ARG A 1099 9.20 -30.44 -39.52
CA ARG A 1099 8.93 -31.56 -38.59
C ARG A 1099 7.56 -31.44 -37.94
N VAL A 1100 6.84 -32.56 -37.84
CA VAL A 1100 5.56 -32.64 -37.11
C VAL A 1100 5.70 -32.27 -35.63
N SER A 1101 6.87 -32.50 -35.03
CA SER A 1101 7.18 -32.10 -33.64
C SER A 1101 7.13 -30.58 -33.42
N ASP A 1102 7.30 -29.82 -34.49
CA ASP A 1102 7.44 -28.37 -34.46
C ASP A 1102 6.13 -27.68 -34.86
N LYS A 1103 5.11 -28.47 -35.28
CA LYS A 1103 3.77 -28.00 -35.60
C LYS A 1103 2.94 -27.80 -34.33
N GLU A 1104 2.24 -26.67 -34.24
CA GLU A 1104 1.22 -26.37 -33.24
C GLU A 1104 -0.20 -26.70 -33.74
N GLY A 1105 -0.41 -26.76 -35.06
CA GLY A 1105 -1.67 -27.16 -35.67
C GLY A 1105 -2.01 -28.65 -35.48
N VAL A 1106 -3.25 -28.96 -35.08
CA VAL A 1106 -3.71 -30.34 -34.85
C VAL A 1106 -5.07 -30.59 -35.48
N ASP A 1107 -5.21 -31.71 -36.20
CA ASP A 1107 -6.51 -32.19 -36.70
C ASP A 1107 -7.40 -32.66 -35.52
N ARG A 1108 -8.54 -31.98 -35.34
CA ARG A 1108 -9.50 -32.22 -34.24
C ARG A 1108 -10.90 -32.54 -34.76
N PHE A 1109 -11.01 -33.45 -35.72
CA PHE A 1109 -12.31 -34.00 -36.13
C PHE A 1109 -12.75 -35.23 -35.34
N ALA A 1110 -14.06 -35.53 -35.39
CA ALA A 1110 -14.62 -36.72 -34.75
C ALA A 1110 -14.09 -38.03 -35.36
N SER A 1111 -13.62 -37.98 -36.61
CA SER A 1111 -12.93 -39.09 -37.26
C SER A 1111 -11.79 -38.58 -38.14
N SER A 1112 -10.65 -39.26 -38.09
CA SER A 1112 -9.54 -39.01 -39.00
C SER A 1112 -9.76 -39.61 -40.39
N THR A 1113 -10.63 -40.62 -40.52
CA THR A 1113 -10.77 -41.42 -41.74
C THR A 1113 -12.14 -41.30 -42.41
N HIS A 1114 -13.20 -41.01 -41.66
CA HIS A 1114 -14.55 -40.95 -42.21
C HIS A 1114 -14.95 -39.50 -42.56
N PRO A 1115 -15.03 -39.13 -43.85
CA PRO A 1115 -15.20 -37.74 -44.27
C PRO A 1115 -16.52 -37.10 -43.80
N GLU A 1116 -17.62 -37.85 -43.69
CA GLU A 1116 -18.89 -37.28 -43.19
C GLU A 1116 -18.85 -36.92 -41.70
N GLN A 1117 -17.86 -37.42 -40.95
CA GLN A 1117 -17.62 -37.11 -39.54
C GLN A 1117 -16.57 -36.00 -39.37
N ARG A 1118 -16.05 -35.45 -40.48
CA ARG A 1118 -15.13 -34.29 -40.53
C ARG A 1118 -15.86 -32.97 -40.78
N LYS A 1119 -17.18 -32.95 -40.55
CA LYS A 1119 -18.01 -31.75 -40.63
C LYS A 1119 -17.90 -30.91 -39.36
N THR A 1120 -17.91 -29.59 -39.50
CA THR A 1120 -17.87 -28.67 -38.35
C THR A 1120 -19.25 -28.39 -37.74
N GLN A 1121 -20.32 -28.64 -38.50
CA GLN A 1121 -21.72 -28.52 -38.08
C GLN A 1121 -22.48 -29.83 -38.31
N PHE A 1122 -23.79 -29.86 -38.00
CA PHE A 1122 -24.61 -31.06 -38.19
C PHE A 1122 -24.66 -31.55 -39.66
N VAL A 1123 -24.57 -30.64 -40.63
CA VAL A 1123 -24.59 -30.92 -42.08
C VAL A 1123 -23.31 -30.37 -42.73
N PRO A 1124 -22.73 -31.05 -43.74
CA PRO A 1124 -21.55 -30.55 -44.45
C PRO A 1124 -21.84 -29.23 -45.16
N ARG A 1125 -21.11 -28.18 -44.79
CA ARG A 1125 -21.28 -26.85 -45.39
C ARG A 1125 -20.58 -26.79 -46.74
N ARG A 1126 -21.19 -26.08 -47.68
CA ARG A 1126 -20.62 -25.79 -49.00
C ARG A 1126 -20.37 -24.30 -49.16
N GLY A 1127 -19.23 -23.95 -49.72
CA GLY A 1127 -18.87 -22.59 -50.09
C GLY A 1127 -19.48 -22.16 -51.41
N PRO A 1128 -19.16 -20.92 -51.85
CA PRO A 1128 -19.55 -20.43 -53.16
C PRO A 1128 -19.16 -21.42 -54.27
N GLY A 1129 -20.09 -21.71 -55.20
CA GLY A 1129 -19.87 -22.70 -56.26
C GLY A 1129 -19.94 -24.16 -55.82
N GLY A 1130 -20.32 -24.45 -54.57
CA GLY A 1130 -20.52 -25.82 -54.08
C GLY A 1130 -19.26 -26.49 -53.54
N ALA A 1131 -18.16 -25.76 -53.37
CA ALA A 1131 -16.89 -26.28 -52.83
C ALA A 1131 -17.03 -26.73 -51.35
N PRO A 1132 -16.37 -27.81 -50.91
CA PRO A 1132 -16.37 -28.23 -49.51
C PRO A 1132 -15.66 -27.20 -48.61
N ILE A 1133 -16.28 -26.82 -47.49
CA ILE A 1133 -15.70 -25.88 -46.50
C ILE A 1133 -15.06 -26.61 -45.31
N ASP A 1134 -15.67 -27.72 -44.87
CA ASP A 1134 -15.34 -28.31 -43.57
C ASP A 1134 -13.94 -28.95 -43.52
N ASP A 1135 -13.52 -29.58 -44.62
CA ASP A 1135 -12.16 -30.11 -44.81
C ASP A 1135 -11.71 -29.77 -46.25
N PRO A 1136 -11.10 -28.59 -46.45
CA PRO A 1136 -10.73 -28.12 -47.78
C PRO A 1136 -9.58 -28.95 -48.35
N THR A 1137 -9.64 -29.27 -49.65
CA THR A 1137 -8.54 -29.96 -50.32
C THR A 1137 -7.34 -29.02 -50.51
N ALA A 1138 -6.13 -29.56 -50.67
CA ALA A 1138 -4.90 -28.77 -50.76
C ALA A 1138 -4.94 -27.74 -51.91
N ASP A 1139 -5.57 -28.10 -53.02
CA ASP A 1139 -5.82 -27.27 -54.19
C ASP A 1139 -6.87 -26.15 -53.98
N GLN A 1140 -7.70 -26.26 -52.94
CA GLN A 1140 -8.64 -25.19 -52.54
C GLN A 1140 -8.00 -24.16 -51.59
N LYS A 1141 -6.93 -24.55 -50.88
CA LYS A 1141 -6.14 -23.66 -50.02
C LYS A 1141 -5.13 -22.89 -50.86
N SER A 1142 -5.57 -21.85 -51.57
CA SER A 1142 -4.67 -20.98 -52.33
C SER A 1142 -4.26 -19.75 -51.51
N GLU A 1143 -2.98 -19.65 -51.17
CA GLU A 1143 -2.38 -18.40 -50.68
C GLU A 1143 -1.77 -17.63 -51.87
N TRP A 1144 -2.42 -16.54 -52.30
CA TRP A 1144 -1.99 -15.74 -53.45
C TRP A 1144 -1.78 -14.27 -53.05
N GLY A 1145 -0.64 -13.69 -53.44
CA GLY A 1145 -0.29 -12.29 -53.14
C GLY A 1145 0.52 -12.05 -51.85
N ARG A 1146 1.10 -13.10 -51.25
CA ARG A 1146 2.10 -12.99 -50.18
C ARG A 1146 3.49 -12.68 -50.73
#